data_AF-A0A3A9UFI2-F1
#
_entry.id   AF-A0A3A9UFI2-F1
#
_cell.length_a   1.000
_cell.length_b   1.000
_cell.length_c   1.000
_cell.angle_alpha   90.00
_cell.angle_beta   90.00
_cell.angle_gamma   90.00
#
_symmetry.space_group_name_H-M   'P 1'
#
loop_
_entity.id
_entity.type
_entity.pdbx_description
1 polymer ?
#
loop_
_entity_poly.entity_id
_entity_poly.type
_entity_poly.pdbx_seq_one_letter_code
_entity_poly.pdbx_strand_id
1 'polypeptide(L)'
;MKKLNLLLFTILISLCVNAQTVTEISRSWTSFVQSIDIQSDTLRKFKVIASVKVETSDDKARAGVWARVDNKPNQGRGFFDNMGNRPIRTNKWQSYTIEGIIDSKSEKINFGGILYNNGKFFFDKFEIYIENDNGEYEFVNIDNSSFEDVVVDNTIPKWDEGVTKERIVKVKEFSFISNKDSVDGSYSLLIEGNGIKPTSQEIGDVREIFPYLGIIISLLFILIFIISSITNILSTADATWSKFRRIGFRFSFIYFSFIILFQNNGAYPFFGFIIQKPSEWLQKFGIWFGDHILKIPYIISTGPNGSGDTTYDYIVVSIGFLVAVLGAIIWSVLDRKRTHYTKMYYWLTTGIRYYVGLMLISYGMVKVIQLQFPSPTFYRLLEPYGESSPMGLAWTFLGFSEGYNMFMGIAEVLAGLLLFRRTMTFGAVITLMTTMNVMAVNYFFDVPVKILSTHLVIMTLFLLSRDIKKVMLFLVTDKPVEKLTLIKRPQLKKGVNIGLNVFKGAILIYALGFGFFEQLGNKKIYGTDAPKPELYGVYEVTNYVINGDTIVDYKDNRLWKNIVFERVGSVQINKMNKQRSFYRTEMDSTTQKVKFFASRRNPEDYFDFNYTKTENTLNFNYIYKNDTISGQTKRLDKDDFLLTNRGFNWISERPFNR
;
A
#
# COMPACT_ATOMS: atom_id res chain seq x y z
N MET A 1 -37.40 16.67 16.18
CA MET A 1 -36.09 15.97 16.36
C MET A 1 -36.24 14.50 16.76
N LYS A 2 -37.21 14.08 17.61
CA LYS A 2 -37.38 12.66 17.98
C LYS A 2 -37.81 11.73 16.83
N LYS A 3 -38.58 12.21 15.84
CA LYS A 3 -39.03 11.40 14.69
C LYS A 3 -37.96 11.15 13.60
N LEU A 4 -36.93 11.99 13.52
CA LEU A 4 -35.83 11.84 12.54
C LEU A 4 -34.80 10.80 13.00
N ASN A 5 -34.57 10.70 14.33
CA ASN A 5 -33.68 9.69 14.91
C ASN A 5 -34.29 8.29 14.87
N LEU A 6 -35.62 8.15 14.94
CA LEU A 6 -36.27 6.84 14.85
C LEU A 6 -36.19 6.30 13.42
N LEU A 7 -36.40 7.14 12.39
CA LEU A 7 -36.28 6.75 10.98
C LEU A 7 -34.84 6.34 10.58
N LEU A 8 -33.83 7.03 11.11
CA LEU A 8 -32.41 6.66 10.94
C LEU A 8 -32.05 5.36 11.68
N PHE A 9 -32.71 5.07 12.80
CA PHE A 9 -32.50 3.84 13.57
C PHE A 9 -33.21 2.63 12.95
N THR A 10 -34.37 2.83 12.28
CA THR A 10 -35.07 1.76 11.57
C THR A 10 -34.36 1.36 10.27
N ILE A 11 -33.76 2.32 9.54
CA ILE A 11 -32.96 2.03 8.33
C ILE A 11 -31.66 1.28 8.68
N LEU A 12 -31.09 1.50 9.87
CA LEU A 12 -29.87 0.79 10.32
C LEU A 12 -30.10 -0.68 10.69
N ILE A 13 -31.32 -1.06 11.11
CA ILE A 13 -31.63 -2.44 11.53
C ILE A 13 -32.05 -3.31 10.34
N SER A 14 -32.56 -2.72 9.26
CA SER A 14 -32.92 -3.43 8.02
C SER A 14 -31.72 -3.93 7.20
N LEU A 15 -30.48 -3.59 7.57
CA LEU A 15 -29.25 -3.93 6.84
C LEU A 15 -28.46 -5.12 7.42
N CYS A 16 -28.98 -5.78 8.45
CA CYS A 16 -28.32 -6.93 9.09
C CYS A 16 -29.03 -8.25 8.77
N VAL A 17 -29.27 -8.57 7.50
CA VAL A 17 -29.54 -9.95 7.06
C VAL A 17 -29.03 -10.15 5.63
N ASN A 18 -28.06 -11.06 5.48
CA ASN A 18 -27.76 -11.97 4.34
C ASN A 18 -26.23 -12.18 4.27
N ALA A 19 -25.75 -13.35 4.66
CA ALA A 19 -25.76 -14.64 3.93
C ALA A 19 -24.63 -14.70 2.89
N GLN A 20 -24.01 -15.86 2.75
CA GLN A 20 -22.87 -16.12 1.85
C GLN A 20 -23.21 -15.73 0.41
N THR A 21 -22.93 -14.50 0.02
CA THR A 21 -23.11 -14.02 -1.35
C THR A 21 -21.82 -14.21 -2.11
N VAL A 22 -21.88 -14.97 -3.21
CA VAL A 22 -20.88 -14.96 -4.27
C VAL A 22 -20.50 -13.51 -4.57
N THR A 23 -19.23 -13.17 -4.40
CA THR A 23 -18.76 -11.80 -4.61
C THR A 23 -18.53 -11.56 -6.09
N GLU A 24 -19.46 -10.86 -6.75
CA GLU A 24 -19.19 -10.29 -8.06
C GLU A 24 -18.16 -9.16 -7.94
N ILE A 25 -17.05 -9.28 -8.66
CA ILE A 25 -15.98 -8.30 -8.70
C ILE A 25 -15.69 -7.86 -10.14
N SER A 26 -15.01 -6.73 -10.28
CA SER A 26 -14.41 -6.29 -11.54
C SER A 26 -12.89 -6.46 -11.45
N ARG A 27 -12.27 -7.13 -12.42
CA ARG A 27 -10.80 -7.28 -12.51
C ARG A 27 -10.38 -7.70 -13.92
N SER A 28 -9.10 -7.54 -14.24
CA SER A 28 -8.54 -7.86 -15.56
C SER A 28 -8.23 -9.33 -15.81
N TRP A 29 -8.63 -10.25 -14.92
CA TRP A 29 -8.34 -11.67 -15.08
C TRP A 29 -9.43 -12.54 -14.46
N THR A 30 -9.56 -13.79 -14.90
CA THR A 30 -10.34 -14.80 -14.20
C THR A 30 -9.68 -16.17 -14.28
N SER A 31 -10.22 -17.13 -13.55
CA SER A 31 -9.70 -18.49 -13.45
C SER A 31 -10.86 -19.43 -13.15
N PHE A 32 -10.68 -20.71 -13.46
CA PHE A 32 -11.53 -21.80 -12.99
C PHE A 32 -10.64 -22.91 -12.43
N VAL A 33 -11.21 -23.76 -11.57
CA VAL A 33 -10.46 -24.75 -10.81
C VAL A 33 -11.24 -26.04 -10.60
N GLN A 34 -10.52 -27.15 -10.61
CA GLN A 34 -10.91 -28.39 -9.96
C GLN A 34 -9.80 -28.80 -8.99
N SER A 35 -10.19 -29.48 -7.91
CA SER A 35 -9.27 -29.89 -6.85
C SER A 35 -9.37 -31.39 -6.65
N ILE A 36 -8.23 -32.05 -6.55
CA ILE A 36 -8.12 -33.48 -6.23
C ILE A 36 -7.39 -33.61 -4.90
N ASP A 37 -8.01 -34.30 -3.96
CA ASP A 37 -7.35 -34.68 -2.71
C ASP A 37 -6.30 -35.76 -3.01
N ILE A 38 -5.10 -35.60 -2.47
CA ILE A 38 -4.01 -36.55 -2.67
C ILE A 38 -3.39 -36.95 -1.34
N GLN A 39 -2.84 -38.16 -1.31
CA GLN A 39 -2.00 -38.65 -0.23
C GLN A 39 -0.82 -39.36 -0.87
N SER A 40 0.39 -38.93 -0.53
CA SER A 40 1.62 -39.53 -1.01
C SER A 40 2.62 -39.55 0.12
N ASP A 41 3.10 -40.73 0.53
CA ASP A 41 4.13 -40.83 1.57
C ASP A 41 5.54 -40.54 1.02
N THR A 42 5.69 -40.59 -0.30
CA THR A 42 6.95 -40.38 -1.02
C THR A 42 6.83 -39.20 -2.00
N LEU A 43 7.98 -38.73 -2.52
CA LEU A 43 8.00 -37.71 -3.56
C LEU A 43 7.57 -38.32 -4.90
N ARG A 44 6.52 -37.78 -5.50
CA ARG A 44 5.96 -38.21 -6.79
C ARG A 44 5.78 -37.01 -7.71
N LYS A 45 5.97 -37.21 -9.02
CA LYS A 45 5.69 -36.18 -10.03
C LYS A 45 4.23 -36.23 -10.47
N PHE A 46 3.74 -35.10 -10.96
CA PHE A 46 2.45 -35.03 -11.64
C PHE A 46 2.53 -34.15 -12.89
N LYS A 47 1.62 -34.39 -13.84
CA LYS A 47 1.43 -33.54 -15.02
C LYS A 47 -0.02 -33.10 -15.12
N VAL A 48 -0.24 -31.83 -15.46
CA VAL A 48 -1.53 -31.31 -15.91
C VAL A 48 -1.37 -30.87 -17.35
N ILE A 49 -2.22 -31.39 -18.23
CA ILE A 49 -2.24 -31.10 -19.66
C ILE A 49 -3.61 -30.51 -20.00
N ALA A 50 -3.64 -29.47 -20.83
CA ALA A 50 -4.90 -29.00 -21.43
C ALA A 50 -4.64 -28.48 -22.84
N SER A 51 -5.63 -28.66 -23.72
CA SER A 51 -5.66 -27.99 -25.02
C SER A 51 -6.22 -26.59 -24.84
N VAL A 52 -5.52 -25.58 -25.37
CA VAL A 52 -5.90 -24.17 -25.22
C VAL A 52 -5.73 -23.44 -26.54
N LYS A 53 -6.66 -22.53 -26.83
CA LYS A 53 -6.62 -21.59 -27.96
C LYS A 53 -7.08 -20.21 -27.49
N VAL A 54 -6.50 -19.15 -28.05
CA VAL A 54 -6.82 -17.76 -27.73
C VAL A 54 -7.04 -16.95 -29.01
N GLU A 55 -8.20 -16.33 -29.13
CA GLU A 55 -8.52 -15.40 -30.22
C GLU A 55 -8.74 -14.00 -29.64
N THR A 56 -7.89 -13.06 -30.02
CA THR A 56 -7.96 -11.70 -29.49
C THR A 56 -7.28 -10.70 -30.40
N SER A 57 -7.76 -9.45 -30.36
CA SER A 57 -7.09 -8.27 -30.91
C SER A 57 -6.36 -7.44 -29.84
N ASP A 58 -6.49 -7.81 -28.56
CA ASP A 58 -5.85 -7.17 -27.41
C ASP A 58 -4.45 -7.78 -27.22
N ASP A 59 -3.41 -6.95 -27.39
CA ASP A 59 -2.01 -7.36 -27.28
C ASP A 59 -1.61 -7.79 -25.86
N LYS A 60 -2.41 -7.46 -24.85
CA LYS A 60 -2.22 -7.87 -23.45
C LYS A 60 -3.04 -9.10 -23.07
N ALA A 61 -3.92 -9.58 -23.93
CA ALA A 61 -4.74 -10.75 -23.65
C ALA A 61 -3.97 -12.07 -23.76
N ARG A 62 -4.13 -12.91 -22.74
CA ARG A 62 -3.39 -14.17 -22.60
C ARG A 62 -4.15 -15.19 -21.77
N ALA A 63 -3.92 -16.46 -22.05
CA ALA A 63 -4.33 -17.58 -21.21
C ALA A 63 -3.12 -18.33 -20.63
N GLY A 64 -3.41 -19.23 -19.70
CA GLY A 64 -2.48 -20.21 -19.15
C GLY A 64 -3.26 -21.40 -18.59
N VAL A 65 -2.61 -22.55 -18.58
CA VAL A 65 -2.94 -23.61 -17.62
C VAL A 65 -2.28 -23.22 -16.29
N TRP A 66 -2.86 -23.61 -15.17
CA TRP A 66 -2.22 -23.44 -13.87
C TRP A 66 -2.42 -24.67 -12.99
N ALA A 67 -1.46 -24.91 -12.10
CA ALA A 67 -1.55 -25.91 -11.05
C ALA A 67 -0.91 -25.42 -9.74
N ARG A 68 -1.48 -25.83 -8.62
CA ARG A 68 -1.00 -25.53 -7.26
C ARG A 68 -1.18 -26.74 -6.36
N VAL A 69 -0.16 -27.06 -5.59
CA VAL A 69 -0.26 -28.05 -4.51
C VAL A 69 -0.44 -27.30 -3.18
N ASP A 70 -1.55 -27.60 -2.52
CA ASP A 70 -1.80 -27.15 -1.14
C ASP A 70 -1.27 -28.20 -0.18
N ASN A 71 -0.43 -27.77 0.75
CA ASN A 71 0.09 -28.63 1.81
C ASN A 71 -0.84 -28.62 3.02
N LYS A 72 -0.74 -29.67 3.82
CA LYS A 72 -1.41 -29.82 5.12
C LYS A 72 -1.20 -28.56 5.99
N PRO A 73 -2.14 -28.22 6.89
CA PRO A 73 -2.04 -27.03 7.72
C PRO A 73 -0.68 -26.88 8.42
N ASN A 74 -0.11 -25.67 8.37
CA ASN A 74 1.20 -25.31 8.94
C ASN A 74 2.45 -25.91 8.26
N GLN A 75 2.31 -26.59 7.10
CA GLN A 75 3.44 -27.20 6.37
C GLN A 75 3.96 -26.35 5.19
N GLY A 76 3.74 -25.03 5.23
CA GLY A 76 4.12 -24.13 4.14
C GLY A 76 3.22 -24.26 2.90
N ARG A 77 3.74 -23.93 1.72
CA ARG A 77 3.03 -24.07 0.43
C ARG A 77 3.76 -25.09 -0.43
N GLY A 78 3.02 -25.85 -1.23
CA GLY A 78 3.58 -26.77 -2.22
C GLY A 78 3.93 -26.08 -3.53
N PHE A 79 3.93 -26.86 -4.61
CA PHE A 79 4.17 -26.42 -5.99
C PHE A 79 3.19 -25.32 -6.45
N PHE A 80 3.63 -24.41 -7.32
CA PHE A 80 2.76 -23.45 -8.03
C PHE A 80 3.34 -23.06 -9.39
N ASP A 81 2.55 -23.21 -10.45
CA ASP A 81 2.82 -22.67 -11.78
C ASP A 81 1.51 -22.20 -12.43
N ASN A 82 1.54 -21.07 -13.12
CA ASN A 82 0.41 -20.48 -13.83
C ASN A 82 0.74 -20.04 -15.26
N MET A 83 1.87 -20.49 -15.80
CA MET A 83 2.39 -20.11 -17.12
C MET A 83 2.60 -18.60 -17.31
N GLY A 84 2.73 -17.81 -16.24
CA GLY A 84 2.89 -16.35 -16.34
C GLY A 84 4.11 -15.90 -17.15
N ASN A 85 5.17 -16.73 -17.20
CA ASN A 85 6.39 -16.51 -17.99
C ASN A 85 6.31 -17.07 -19.42
N ARG A 86 5.28 -17.85 -19.75
CA ARG A 86 5.07 -18.50 -21.06
C ARG A 86 3.58 -18.42 -21.46
N PRO A 87 3.02 -17.21 -21.60
CA PRO A 87 1.59 -17.03 -21.79
C PRO A 87 1.11 -17.57 -23.15
N ILE A 88 -0.09 -18.14 -23.16
CA ILE A 88 -0.75 -18.68 -24.35
C ILE A 88 -1.49 -17.55 -25.06
N ARG A 89 -1.22 -17.36 -26.37
CA ARG A 89 -1.78 -16.28 -27.20
C ARG A 89 -2.13 -16.71 -28.64
N THR A 90 -2.00 -18.00 -28.94
CA THR A 90 -2.18 -18.53 -30.30
C THR A 90 -3.65 -18.79 -30.60
N ASN A 91 -4.08 -18.47 -31.83
CA ASN A 91 -5.42 -18.79 -32.33
C ASN A 91 -5.54 -20.20 -32.93
N LYS A 92 -4.60 -21.09 -32.63
CA LYS A 92 -4.64 -22.50 -32.99
C LYS A 92 -4.62 -23.36 -31.74
N TRP A 93 -5.40 -24.44 -31.73
CA TRP A 93 -5.37 -25.43 -30.66
C TRP A 93 -3.97 -26.02 -30.50
N GLN A 94 -3.46 -25.95 -29.28
CA GLN A 94 -2.21 -26.56 -28.86
C GLN A 94 -2.37 -27.12 -27.45
N SER A 95 -1.68 -28.23 -27.18
CA SER A 95 -1.63 -28.81 -25.83
C SER A 95 -0.51 -28.18 -25.02
N TYR A 96 -0.80 -27.82 -23.77
CA TYR A 96 0.13 -27.20 -22.85
C TYR A 96 0.22 -28.02 -21.57
N THR A 97 1.45 -28.20 -21.08
CA THR A 97 1.74 -29.06 -19.93
C THR A 97 2.37 -28.26 -18.78
N ILE A 98 1.91 -28.55 -17.57
CA ILE A 98 2.58 -28.21 -16.32
C ILE A 98 3.04 -29.50 -15.66
N GLU A 99 4.30 -29.53 -15.24
CA GLU A 99 4.86 -30.64 -14.46
C GLU A 99 5.23 -30.13 -13.07
N GLY A 100 4.87 -30.89 -12.04
CA GLY A 100 5.13 -30.54 -10.65
C GLY A 100 5.41 -31.77 -9.79
N ILE A 101 5.56 -31.55 -8.49
CA ILE A 101 5.81 -32.60 -7.50
C ILE A 101 4.81 -32.53 -6.35
N ILE A 102 4.50 -33.69 -5.79
CA ILE A 102 3.78 -33.89 -4.53
C ILE A 102 4.64 -34.74 -3.58
N ASP A 103 4.41 -34.59 -2.28
CA ASP A 103 5.14 -35.26 -1.21
C ASP A 103 4.24 -35.53 0.02
N SER A 104 4.83 -36.01 1.12
CA SER A 104 4.12 -36.30 2.38
C SER A 104 3.46 -35.10 3.06
N LYS A 105 3.84 -33.88 2.69
CA LYS A 105 3.21 -32.64 3.17
C LYS A 105 2.00 -32.24 2.34
N SER A 106 1.91 -32.74 1.12
CA SER A 106 0.89 -32.35 0.15
C SER A 106 -0.48 -32.92 0.55
N GLU A 107 -1.53 -32.13 0.33
CA GLU A 107 -2.93 -32.48 0.69
C GLU A 107 -3.84 -32.43 -0.55
N LYS A 108 -3.68 -31.43 -1.41
CA LYS A 108 -4.52 -31.26 -2.61
C LYS A 108 -3.74 -30.75 -3.80
N ILE A 109 -4.11 -31.20 -4.99
CA ILE A 109 -3.71 -30.57 -6.27
C ILE A 109 -4.90 -29.75 -6.77
N ASN A 110 -4.71 -28.46 -6.95
CA ASN A 110 -5.66 -27.56 -7.61
C ASN A 110 -5.14 -27.24 -9.01
N PHE A 111 -5.99 -27.30 -10.02
CA PHE A 111 -5.59 -27.00 -11.38
C PHE A 111 -6.76 -26.46 -12.21
N GLY A 112 -6.45 -25.80 -13.32
CA GLY A 112 -7.44 -25.31 -14.26
C GLY A 112 -6.86 -24.30 -15.25
N GLY A 113 -7.75 -23.48 -15.84
CA GLY A 113 -7.37 -22.40 -16.74
C GLY A 113 -7.35 -21.04 -16.05
N ILE A 114 -6.43 -20.17 -16.47
CA ILE A 114 -6.34 -18.77 -16.07
C ILE A 114 -6.26 -17.89 -17.32
N LEU A 115 -6.90 -16.72 -17.31
CA LEU A 115 -6.97 -15.83 -18.46
C LEU A 115 -7.00 -14.36 -18.05
N TYR A 116 -6.54 -13.49 -18.94
CA TYR A 116 -6.34 -12.06 -18.71
C TYR A 116 -6.82 -11.23 -19.90
N ASN A 117 -7.42 -10.07 -19.60
CA ASN A 117 -7.83 -9.02 -20.54
C ASN A 117 -8.87 -9.48 -21.59
N ASN A 118 -9.11 -8.66 -22.63
CA ASN A 118 -10.21 -8.87 -23.57
C ASN A 118 -9.86 -9.94 -24.61
N GLY A 119 -10.76 -10.87 -24.88
CA GLY A 119 -10.52 -11.92 -25.86
C GLY A 119 -11.44 -13.12 -25.69
N LYS A 120 -11.28 -14.09 -26.59
CA LYS A 120 -11.94 -15.40 -26.53
C LYS A 120 -10.90 -16.45 -26.18
N PHE A 121 -11.12 -17.15 -25.08
CA PHE A 121 -10.19 -18.13 -24.54
C PHE A 121 -10.89 -19.48 -24.51
N PHE A 122 -10.35 -20.43 -25.27
CA PHE A 122 -10.92 -21.76 -25.42
C PHE A 122 -10.06 -22.75 -24.64
N PHE A 123 -10.72 -23.61 -23.88
CA PHE A 123 -10.10 -24.68 -23.11
C PHE A 123 -10.81 -25.98 -23.40
N ASP A 124 -10.03 -27.05 -23.56
CA ASP A 124 -10.55 -28.38 -23.81
C ASP A 124 -9.55 -29.45 -23.35
N LYS A 125 -10.03 -30.68 -23.16
CA LYS A 125 -9.24 -31.87 -22.90
C LYS A 125 -8.22 -31.69 -21.75
N PHE A 126 -8.73 -31.45 -20.54
CA PHE A 126 -7.89 -31.48 -19.34
C PHE A 126 -7.53 -32.92 -18.96
N GLU A 127 -6.26 -33.18 -18.74
CA GLU A 127 -5.75 -34.48 -18.33
C GLU A 127 -4.78 -34.29 -17.16
N ILE A 128 -4.90 -35.14 -16.13
CA ILE A 128 -3.93 -35.16 -15.04
C ILE A 128 -3.35 -36.56 -14.88
N TYR A 129 -2.03 -36.59 -14.72
CA TYR A 129 -1.28 -37.82 -14.52
C TYR A 129 -0.45 -37.71 -13.25
N ILE A 130 -0.41 -38.76 -12.44
CA ILE A 130 0.41 -38.84 -11.24
C ILE A 130 1.34 -40.05 -11.37
N GLU A 131 2.61 -39.87 -11.02
CA GLU A 131 3.61 -40.92 -11.02
C GLU A 131 3.28 -41.98 -9.95
N ASN A 132 3.23 -43.25 -10.34
CA ASN A 132 3.04 -44.39 -9.44
C ASN A 132 4.37 -44.84 -8.80
N ASP A 133 4.33 -45.87 -7.96
CA ASP A 133 5.53 -46.36 -7.25
C ASP A 133 6.60 -46.95 -8.18
N ASN A 134 6.25 -47.27 -9.43
CA ASN A 134 7.18 -47.74 -10.46
C ASN A 134 7.79 -46.60 -11.30
N GLY A 135 7.42 -45.34 -11.03
CA GLY A 135 7.86 -44.18 -11.80
C GLY A 135 7.08 -43.95 -13.10
N GLU A 136 5.95 -44.62 -13.30
CA GLU A 136 5.10 -44.49 -14.49
C GLU A 136 3.93 -43.53 -14.23
N TYR A 137 3.55 -42.74 -15.23
CA TYR A 137 2.44 -41.79 -15.13
C TYR A 137 1.09 -42.49 -15.29
N GLU A 138 0.30 -42.51 -14.23
CA GLU A 138 -1.08 -43.02 -14.25
C GLU A 138 -2.07 -41.88 -14.43
N PHE A 139 -3.04 -42.10 -15.33
CA PHE A 139 -4.13 -41.15 -15.56
C PHE A 139 -5.06 -41.12 -14.34
N VAL A 140 -5.39 -39.91 -13.89
CA VAL A 140 -6.36 -39.69 -12.81
C VAL A 140 -7.64 -39.14 -13.44
N ASN A 141 -8.74 -39.85 -13.20
CA ASN A 141 -10.04 -39.43 -13.72
C ASN A 141 -10.49 -38.12 -13.08
N ILE A 142 -10.90 -37.16 -13.90
CA ILE A 142 -11.39 -35.85 -13.47
C ILE A 142 -12.77 -35.57 -14.04
N ASP A 143 -13.51 -34.73 -13.35
CA ASP A 143 -14.88 -34.41 -13.73
C ASP A 143 -14.90 -33.44 -14.92
N ASN A 144 -15.70 -33.77 -15.94
CA ASN A 144 -15.95 -32.91 -17.11
C ASN A 144 -14.65 -32.38 -17.75
N SER A 145 -13.66 -33.26 -17.97
CA SER A 145 -12.34 -32.95 -18.53
C SER A 145 -12.38 -32.25 -19.89
N SER A 146 -13.36 -32.63 -20.71
CA SER A 146 -13.51 -32.18 -22.10
C SER A 146 -14.77 -31.31 -22.30
N PHE A 147 -15.37 -30.81 -21.20
CA PHE A 147 -16.48 -29.85 -21.22
C PHE A 147 -17.75 -30.27 -22.01
N GLU A 148 -18.02 -31.58 -22.08
CA GLU A 148 -19.22 -32.13 -22.71
C GLU A 148 -20.49 -31.87 -21.89
N ASP A 149 -20.37 -31.72 -20.57
CA ASP A 149 -21.45 -31.16 -19.75
C ASP A 149 -21.48 -29.64 -19.98
N VAL A 150 -22.49 -29.17 -20.72
CA VAL A 150 -22.57 -27.80 -21.22
C VAL A 150 -22.81 -26.75 -20.13
N VAL A 151 -22.23 -25.56 -20.32
CA VAL A 151 -22.38 -24.40 -19.43
C VAL A 151 -23.84 -23.98 -19.32
N VAL A 152 -24.32 -23.82 -18.08
CA VAL A 152 -25.67 -23.33 -17.75
C VAL A 152 -25.53 -22.14 -16.80
N ASP A 153 -26.26 -21.04 -17.08
CA ASP A 153 -26.26 -19.83 -16.25
C ASP A 153 -24.85 -19.32 -15.89
N ASN A 154 -23.96 -19.28 -16.89
CA ASN A 154 -22.57 -18.83 -16.76
C ASN A 154 -21.74 -19.64 -15.74
N THR A 155 -22.15 -20.88 -15.46
CA THR A 155 -21.53 -21.78 -14.48
C THR A 155 -20.99 -23.00 -15.21
N ILE A 156 -19.71 -23.31 -15.01
CA ILE A 156 -19.05 -24.45 -15.63
C ILE A 156 -19.44 -25.72 -14.83
N PRO A 157 -20.11 -26.72 -15.42
CA PRO A 157 -20.47 -27.92 -14.66
C PRO A 157 -19.23 -28.64 -14.13
N LYS A 158 -19.24 -28.95 -12.83
CA LYS A 158 -18.17 -29.66 -12.10
C LYS A 158 -16.81 -28.94 -12.02
N TRP A 159 -16.77 -27.65 -12.35
CA TRP A 159 -15.61 -26.78 -12.16
C TRP A 159 -16.02 -25.51 -11.41
N ASP A 160 -15.17 -25.03 -10.50
CA ASP A 160 -15.45 -23.86 -9.69
C ASP A 160 -14.78 -22.60 -10.28
N GLU A 161 -15.49 -21.46 -10.36
CA GLU A 161 -14.88 -20.19 -10.78
C GLU A 161 -13.96 -19.64 -9.67
N GLY A 162 -12.68 -19.44 -9.98
CA GLY A 162 -11.69 -18.91 -9.05
C GLY A 162 -10.42 -19.76 -9.02
N VAL A 163 -9.76 -19.76 -7.86
CA VAL A 163 -8.49 -20.47 -7.61
C VAL A 163 -8.58 -21.49 -6.47
N THR A 164 -9.77 -21.65 -5.90
CA THR A 164 -10.12 -22.55 -4.79
C THR A 164 -11.61 -22.84 -4.84
N LYS A 165 -12.03 -24.07 -4.54
CA LYS A 165 -13.43 -24.48 -4.42
C LYS A 165 -14.21 -23.69 -3.35
N GLU A 166 -13.54 -23.25 -2.29
CA GLU A 166 -14.17 -22.61 -1.14
C GLU A 166 -14.45 -21.11 -1.33
N ARG A 167 -13.94 -20.49 -2.40
CA ARG A 167 -14.12 -19.06 -2.69
C ARG A 167 -14.40 -18.84 -4.17
N ILE A 168 -15.67 -18.98 -4.52
CA ILE A 168 -16.17 -18.66 -5.86
C ILE A 168 -16.11 -17.15 -6.08
N VAL A 169 -15.45 -16.72 -7.16
CA VAL A 169 -15.31 -15.30 -7.53
C VAL A 169 -15.82 -15.09 -8.94
N LYS A 170 -17.00 -14.49 -9.07
CA LYS A 170 -17.56 -14.10 -10.37
C LYS A 170 -16.98 -12.78 -10.82
N VAL A 171 -16.44 -12.75 -12.04
CA VAL A 171 -15.86 -11.52 -12.62
C VAL A 171 -16.79 -11.03 -13.71
N LYS A 172 -17.31 -9.82 -13.56
CA LYS A 172 -18.40 -9.28 -14.41
C LYS A 172 -18.04 -9.20 -15.89
N GLU A 173 -16.76 -9.02 -16.18
CA GLU A 173 -16.24 -8.83 -17.52
C GLU A 173 -15.98 -10.15 -18.27
N PHE A 174 -16.16 -11.31 -17.63
CA PHE A 174 -15.95 -12.63 -18.25
C PHE A 174 -17.24 -13.45 -18.30
N SER A 175 -17.55 -13.97 -19.48
CA SER A 175 -18.68 -14.88 -19.72
C SER A 175 -18.20 -16.26 -20.12
N PHE A 176 -18.82 -17.31 -19.57
CA PHE A 176 -18.51 -18.72 -19.81
C PHE A 176 -19.59 -19.32 -20.71
N ILE A 177 -19.17 -20.01 -21.76
CA ILE A 177 -20.03 -20.48 -22.86
C ILE A 177 -19.52 -21.85 -23.34
N SER A 178 -20.41 -22.79 -23.66
CA SER A 178 -20.02 -24.00 -24.40
C SER A 178 -19.93 -23.71 -25.90
N ASN A 179 -18.81 -24.08 -26.51
CA ASN A 179 -18.54 -23.87 -27.94
C ASN A 179 -18.41 -25.20 -28.68
N LYS A 180 -18.69 -25.25 -29.98
CA LYS A 180 -18.56 -26.46 -30.82
C LYS A 180 -17.20 -26.64 -31.47
N ASP A 181 -16.35 -25.63 -31.44
CA ASP A 181 -14.94 -25.74 -31.82
C ASP A 181 -14.21 -26.43 -30.66
N SER A 182 -13.96 -27.73 -30.81
CA SER A 182 -13.39 -28.62 -29.78
C SER A 182 -12.23 -29.45 -30.32
N VAL A 183 -11.44 -29.98 -29.40
CA VAL A 183 -10.34 -30.94 -29.65
C VAL A 183 -10.77 -32.35 -29.25
N ASP A 184 -11.56 -32.50 -28.18
CA ASP A 184 -12.02 -33.78 -27.66
C ASP A 184 -13.52 -33.74 -27.33
N GLY A 185 -14.32 -34.53 -28.03
CA GLY A 185 -15.78 -34.49 -27.91
C GLY A 185 -16.45 -33.42 -28.79
N SER A 186 -17.68 -33.05 -28.45
CA SER A 186 -18.53 -32.13 -29.23
C SER A 186 -18.47 -30.68 -28.75
N TYR A 187 -17.96 -30.44 -27.54
CA TYR A 187 -17.94 -29.13 -26.91
C TYR A 187 -16.56 -28.77 -26.36
N SER A 188 -16.33 -27.46 -26.19
CA SER A 188 -15.21 -26.91 -25.42
C SER A 188 -15.71 -25.77 -24.55
N LEU A 189 -14.90 -25.37 -23.56
CA LEU A 189 -15.18 -24.20 -22.76
C LEU A 189 -14.63 -22.94 -23.45
N LEU A 190 -15.53 -22.06 -23.89
CA LEU A 190 -15.20 -20.71 -24.33
C LEU A 190 -15.44 -19.72 -23.18
N ILE A 191 -14.43 -18.92 -22.86
CA ILE A 191 -14.53 -17.80 -21.95
C ILE A 191 -14.29 -16.53 -22.74
N GLU A 192 -15.26 -15.62 -22.76
CA GLU A 192 -15.15 -14.31 -23.43
C GLU A 192 -14.91 -13.21 -22.40
N GLY A 193 -13.77 -12.53 -22.48
CA GLY A 193 -13.47 -11.29 -21.76
C GLY A 193 -13.83 -10.08 -22.60
N ASN A 194 -14.71 -9.20 -22.11
CA ASN A 194 -15.12 -7.99 -22.83
C ASN A 194 -15.33 -6.80 -21.87
N GLY A 195 -15.01 -5.59 -22.34
CA GLY A 195 -15.12 -4.35 -21.55
C GLY A 195 -14.06 -4.21 -20.45
N ILE A 196 -13.01 -5.03 -20.49
CA ILE A 196 -11.93 -5.00 -19.51
C ILE A 196 -11.03 -3.80 -19.80
N LYS A 197 -10.96 -2.88 -18.85
CA LYS A 197 -10.04 -1.74 -18.90
C LYS A 197 -8.64 -2.16 -18.47
N PRO A 198 -7.57 -1.54 -19.02
CA PRO A 198 -6.22 -1.78 -18.54
C PRO A 198 -6.08 -1.36 -17.07
N THR A 199 -5.17 -2.00 -16.36
CA THR A 199 -4.77 -1.59 -15.01
C THR A 199 -3.91 -0.33 -15.04
N SER A 200 -3.79 0.36 -13.90
CA SER A 200 -2.91 1.53 -13.78
C SER A 200 -1.43 1.22 -14.04
N GLN A 201 -1.01 -0.04 -13.91
CA GLN A 201 0.36 -0.48 -14.25
C GLN A 201 0.54 -0.64 -15.76
N GLU A 202 -0.52 -1.00 -16.48
CA GLU A 202 -0.48 -1.28 -17.92
C GLU A 202 -0.55 -0.03 -18.80
N ILE A 203 -1.06 1.09 -18.27
CA ILE A 203 -1.20 2.35 -19.01
C ILE A 203 0.05 3.25 -18.95
N GLY A 204 1.04 2.94 -18.11
CA GLY A 204 2.23 3.78 -17.94
C GLY A 204 1.95 5.10 -17.23
N ASP A 205 2.37 6.23 -17.80
CA ASP A 205 2.25 7.55 -17.18
C ASP A 205 0.84 8.13 -17.35
N VAL A 206 0.13 8.29 -16.23
CA VAL A 206 -1.22 8.89 -16.18
C VAL A 206 -1.27 10.29 -16.81
N ARG A 207 -0.13 11.02 -16.83
CA ARG A 207 -0.04 12.36 -17.45
C ARG A 207 -0.23 12.33 -18.96
N GLU A 208 0.09 11.22 -19.63
CA GLU A 208 -0.12 11.09 -21.08
C GLU A 208 -1.62 11.02 -21.40
N ILE A 209 -2.42 10.44 -20.49
CA ILE A 209 -3.87 10.35 -20.62
C ILE A 209 -4.54 11.66 -20.24
N PHE A 210 -4.05 12.31 -19.19
CA PHE A 210 -4.63 13.55 -18.64
C PHE A 210 -3.57 14.66 -18.55
N PRO A 211 -3.23 15.34 -19.66
CA PRO A 211 -2.12 16.30 -19.70
C PRO A 211 -2.32 17.52 -18.78
N TYR A 212 -3.57 17.89 -18.49
CA TYR A 212 -3.91 19.03 -17.62
C TYR A 212 -4.26 18.63 -16.18
N LEU A 213 -4.07 17.36 -15.81
CA LEU A 213 -4.50 16.84 -14.50
C LEU A 213 -3.89 17.63 -13.34
N GLY A 214 -2.60 17.95 -13.43
CA GLY A 214 -1.91 18.74 -12.40
C GLY A 214 -2.54 20.12 -12.21
N ILE A 215 -2.87 20.82 -13.29
CA ILE A 215 -3.50 22.15 -13.24
C ILE A 215 -4.89 22.06 -12.59
N ILE A 216 -5.70 21.07 -12.98
CA ILE A 216 -7.06 20.88 -12.45
C ILE A 216 -7.00 20.60 -10.95
N ILE A 217 -6.10 19.71 -10.50
CA ILE A 217 -5.90 19.40 -9.09
C ILE A 217 -5.43 20.64 -8.32
N SER A 218 -4.48 21.41 -8.85
CA SER A 218 -4.02 22.64 -8.22
C SER A 218 -5.16 23.66 -8.07
N LEU A 219 -5.96 23.87 -9.11
CA LEU A 219 -7.12 24.77 -9.07
C LEU A 219 -8.15 24.31 -8.02
N LEU A 220 -8.39 23.00 -7.91
CA LEU A 220 -9.27 22.43 -6.89
C LEU A 220 -8.81 22.79 -5.47
N PHE A 221 -7.54 22.58 -5.16
CA PHE A 221 -6.98 22.93 -3.85
C PHE A 221 -6.97 24.44 -3.59
N ILE A 222 -6.69 25.25 -4.60
CA ILE A 222 -6.78 26.72 -4.51
C ILE A 222 -8.22 27.15 -4.19
N LEU A 223 -9.23 26.57 -4.85
CA LEU A 223 -10.63 26.86 -4.58
C LEU A 223 -11.05 26.45 -3.17
N ILE A 224 -10.65 25.26 -2.72
CA ILE A 224 -10.87 24.79 -1.33
C ILE A 224 -10.29 25.81 -0.34
N PHE A 225 -9.06 26.26 -0.57
CA PHE A 225 -8.38 27.24 0.28
C PHE A 225 -9.08 28.60 0.27
N ILE A 226 -9.39 29.15 -0.92
CA ILE A 226 -10.04 30.46 -1.06
C ILE A 226 -11.41 30.44 -0.38
N ILE A 227 -12.28 29.48 -0.70
CA ILE A 227 -13.62 29.40 -0.14
C ILE A 227 -13.55 29.22 1.38
N SER A 228 -12.62 28.41 1.87
CA SER A 228 -12.46 28.23 3.31
C SER A 228 -11.96 29.48 4.02
N SER A 229 -11.08 30.23 3.37
CA SER A 229 -10.56 31.51 3.88
C SER A 229 -11.63 32.61 3.95
N ILE A 230 -12.70 32.54 3.14
CA ILE A 230 -13.85 33.48 3.23
C ILE A 230 -14.53 33.41 4.61
N THR A 231 -14.45 32.27 5.29
CA THR A 231 -14.98 32.12 6.66
C THR A 231 -14.39 33.15 7.63
N ASN A 232 -13.17 33.66 7.37
CA ASN A 232 -12.34 34.48 8.25
C ASN A 232 -13.14 35.28 9.28
N ILE A 233 -13.12 34.78 10.51
CA ILE A 233 -13.77 35.40 11.67
C ILE A 233 -12.73 36.27 12.35
N LEU A 234 -12.65 37.52 11.89
CA LEU A 234 -11.79 38.56 12.47
C LEU A 234 -12.16 38.87 13.94
N SER A 235 -13.40 38.58 14.33
CA SER A 235 -13.91 38.83 15.66
C SER A 235 -15.08 37.87 15.95
N THR A 236 -14.99 37.13 17.07
CA THR A 236 -16.15 36.36 17.58
C THR A 236 -17.25 37.25 18.17
N ALA A 237 -17.07 38.58 18.15
CA ALA A 237 -18.01 39.56 18.69
C ALA A 237 -19.01 40.08 17.64
N ASP A 238 -18.83 39.77 16.35
CA ASP A 238 -19.79 40.20 15.33
C ASP A 238 -21.13 39.49 15.54
N ALA A 239 -22.14 40.24 15.97
CA ALA A 239 -23.50 39.74 16.17
C ALA A 239 -24.16 39.25 14.87
N THR A 240 -23.63 39.62 13.70
CA THR A 240 -24.10 39.17 12.39
C THR A 240 -22.92 38.94 11.44
N TRP A 241 -22.94 37.82 10.70
CA TRP A 241 -21.94 37.51 9.68
C TRP A 241 -22.41 37.94 8.29
N SER A 242 -21.48 38.40 7.45
CA SER A 242 -21.77 38.67 6.04
C SER A 242 -22.29 37.42 5.33
N LYS A 243 -22.99 37.60 4.20
CA LYS A 243 -23.48 36.47 3.38
C LYS A 243 -22.33 35.55 2.96
N PHE A 244 -21.22 36.13 2.51
CA PHE A 244 -20.02 35.39 2.10
C PHE A 244 -19.41 34.57 3.25
N ARG A 245 -19.25 35.15 4.45
CA ARG A 245 -18.74 34.41 5.63
C ARG A 245 -19.61 33.21 5.99
N ARG A 246 -20.94 33.35 5.90
CA ARG A 246 -21.88 32.24 6.15
C ARG A 246 -21.74 31.14 5.11
N ILE A 247 -21.57 31.49 3.82
CA ILE A 247 -21.36 30.52 2.74
C ILE A 247 -20.02 29.80 2.92
N GLY A 248 -18.92 30.55 3.11
CA GLY A 248 -17.59 29.99 3.36
C GLY A 248 -17.60 29.05 4.55
N PHE A 249 -18.25 29.44 5.66
CA PHE A 249 -18.38 28.57 6.83
C PHE A 249 -19.11 27.26 6.54
N ARG A 250 -20.26 27.33 5.84
CA ARG A 250 -21.05 26.13 5.50
C ARG A 250 -20.25 25.18 4.63
N PHE A 251 -19.54 25.70 3.63
CA PHE A 251 -18.63 24.93 2.80
C PHE A 251 -17.53 24.28 3.64
N SER A 252 -16.76 25.06 4.42
CA SER A 252 -15.67 24.53 5.25
C SER A 252 -16.15 23.51 6.27
N PHE A 253 -17.33 23.72 6.84
CA PHE A 253 -17.92 22.78 7.79
C PHE A 253 -18.14 21.42 7.13
N ILE A 254 -18.79 21.39 5.97
CA ILE A 254 -19.07 20.14 5.26
C ILE A 254 -17.77 19.52 4.74
N TYR A 255 -16.91 20.31 4.09
CA TYR A 255 -15.68 19.84 3.47
C TYR A 255 -14.71 19.24 4.50
N PHE A 256 -14.36 19.99 5.56
CA PHE A 256 -13.42 19.47 6.55
C PHE A 256 -14.02 18.33 7.37
N SER A 257 -15.34 18.33 7.63
CA SER A 257 -15.98 17.14 8.21
C SER A 257 -15.85 15.94 7.29
N PHE A 258 -16.09 16.08 5.98
CA PHE A 258 -15.91 15.00 5.01
C PHE A 258 -14.48 14.45 5.03
N ILE A 259 -13.46 15.32 4.98
CA ILE A 259 -12.05 14.91 5.02
C ILE A 259 -11.70 14.21 6.33
N ILE A 260 -12.13 14.75 7.47
CA ILE A 260 -11.88 14.13 8.79
C ILE A 260 -12.52 12.73 8.89
N LEU A 261 -13.71 12.55 8.29
CA LEU A 261 -14.44 11.29 8.30
C LEU A 261 -13.79 10.25 7.38
N PHE A 262 -13.53 10.59 6.12
CA PHE A 262 -13.14 9.61 5.09
C PHE A 262 -11.63 9.52 4.85
N GLN A 263 -10.87 10.57 5.18
CA GLN A 263 -9.40 10.58 5.12
C GLN A 263 -8.81 10.70 6.53
N ASN A 264 -9.31 9.88 7.46
CA ASN A 264 -8.88 9.96 8.86
C ASN A 264 -7.40 9.63 9.06
N ASN A 265 -6.87 8.69 8.26
CA ASN A 265 -5.48 8.22 8.29
C ASN A 265 -4.95 7.87 9.70
N GLY A 266 -5.80 7.26 10.53
CA GLY A 266 -5.45 6.86 11.89
C GLY A 266 -5.39 7.99 12.93
N ALA A 267 -5.73 9.24 12.56
CA ALA A 267 -5.69 10.37 13.49
C ALA A 267 -6.64 10.21 14.68
N TYR A 268 -7.81 9.61 14.47
CA TYR A 268 -8.75 9.31 15.55
C TYR A 268 -8.70 7.82 15.90
N PRO A 269 -8.33 7.47 17.15
CA PRO A 269 -8.31 6.10 17.59
C PRO A 269 -9.68 5.43 17.41
N PHE A 270 -9.68 4.16 16.97
CA PHE A 270 -10.88 3.34 16.78
C PHE A 270 -11.88 3.87 15.72
N PHE A 271 -11.55 4.93 14.99
CA PHE A 271 -12.46 5.55 14.03
C PHE A 271 -12.84 4.64 12.86
N GLY A 272 -11.92 3.74 12.48
CA GLY A 272 -12.14 2.72 11.45
C GLY A 272 -13.36 1.84 11.70
N PHE A 273 -13.66 1.48 12.95
CA PHE A 273 -14.81 0.65 13.30
C PHE A 273 -16.15 1.35 13.03
N ILE A 274 -16.19 2.68 13.14
CA ILE A 274 -17.40 3.47 12.94
C ILE A 274 -17.62 3.74 11.45
N ILE A 275 -16.54 4.02 10.72
CA ILE A 275 -16.62 4.48 9.33
C ILE A 275 -16.47 3.34 8.31
N GLN A 276 -16.25 2.10 8.73
CA GLN A 276 -16.04 0.97 7.82
C GLN A 276 -17.12 0.88 6.72
N LYS A 277 -18.40 0.80 7.09
CA LYS A 277 -19.51 0.72 6.12
C LYS A 277 -19.68 1.98 5.27
N PRO A 278 -19.68 3.20 5.85
CA PRO A 278 -19.65 4.42 5.06
C PRO A 278 -18.48 4.50 4.07
N SER A 279 -17.28 4.06 4.46
CA SER A 279 -16.09 4.04 3.58
C SER A 279 -16.24 3.01 2.46
N GLU A 280 -16.79 1.83 2.73
CA GLU A 280 -17.12 0.83 1.69
C GLU A 280 -18.11 1.41 0.66
N TRP A 281 -19.12 2.15 1.12
CA TRP A 281 -20.09 2.81 0.23
C TRP A 281 -19.45 3.93 -0.59
N LEU A 282 -18.64 4.78 0.06
CA LEU A 282 -17.90 5.83 -0.64
C LEU A 282 -16.93 5.24 -1.67
N GLN A 283 -16.31 4.10 -1.37
CA GLN A 283 -15.43 3.41 -2.31
C GLN A 283 -16.18 2.92 -3.55
N LYS A 284 -17.31 2.23 -3.37
CA LYS A 284 -18.17 1.80 -4.47
C LYS A 284 -18.66 2.99 -5.30
N PHE A 285 -19.12 4.04 -4.63
CA PHE A 285 -19.57 5.27 -5.29
C PHE A 285 -18.42 6.00 -6.01
N GLY A 286 -17.22 6.04 -5.42
CA GLY A 286 -16.05 6.67 -6.00
C GLY A 286 -15.58 5.96 -7.27
N ILE A 287 -15.58 4.62 -7.27
CA ILE A 287 -15.31 3.82 -8.47
C ILE A 287 -16.36 4.12 -9.54
N TRP A 288 -17.65 4.07 -9.20
CA TRP A 288 -18.74 4.39 -10.12
C TRP A 288 -18.62 5.82 -10.69
N PHE A 289 -18.32 6.80 -9.83
CA PHE A 289 -18.16 8.19 -10.21
C PHE A 289 -16.97 8.37 -11.17
N GLY A 290 -15.83 7.74 -10.87
CA GLY A 290 -14.68 7.75 -11.76
C GLY A 290 -14.99 7.13 -13.11
N ASP A 291 -15.71 6.01 -13.12
CA ASP A 291 -16.04 5.26 -14.32
C ASP A 291 -17.09 5.96 -15.21
N HIS A 292 -18.17 6.47 -14.61
CA HIS A 292 -19.33 6.99 -15.34
C HIS A 292 -19.30 8.51 -15.54
N ILE A 293 -18.79 9.26 -14.56
CA ILE A 293 -18.79 10.73 -14.59
C ILE A 293 -17.46 11.25 -15.16
N LEU A 294 -16.34 10.77 -14.63
CA LEU A 294 -15.00 11.20 -15.07
C LEU A 294 -14.48 10.39 -16.27
N LYS A 295 -15.12 9.27 -16.59
CA LYS A 295 -14.75 8.38 -17.71
C LYS A 295 -13.29 7.92 -17.65
N ILE A 296 -12.82 7.54 -16.46
CA ILE A 296 -11.45 7.03 -16.28
C ILE A 296 -11.26 5.77 -17.17
N PRO A 297 -10.25 5.75 -18.07
CA PRO A 297 -10.11 4.70 -19.09
C PRO A 297 -9.38 3.44 -18.59
N TYR A 298 -9.12 3.34 -17.27
CA TYR A 298 -8.40 2.23 -16.65
C TYR A 298 -9.08 1.81 -15.34
N ILE A 299 -8.73 0.63 -14.84
CA ILE A 299 -9.22 0.11 -13.56
C ILE A 299 -8.72 1.00 -12.41
N ILE A 300 -9.66 1.56 -11.66
CA ILE A 300 -9.37 2.40 -10.48
C ILE A 300 -8.95 1.48 -9.33
N SER A 301 -7.65 1.44 -9.06
CA SER A 301 -7.10 0.66 -7.95
C SER A 301 -7.54 1.26 -6.61
N THR A 302 -8.02 0.39 -5.71
CA THR A 302 -8.38 0.74 -4.34
C THR A 302 -7.67 -0.20 -3.36
N GLY A 303 -7.22 0.33 -2.22
CA GLY A 303 -6.58 -0.44 -1.16
C GLY A 303 -5.16 0.00 -0.85
N PRO A 304 -4.51 -0.62 0.16
CA PRO A 304 -3.19 -0.21 0.63
C PRO A 304 -2.12 -0.58 -0.40
N ASN A 305 -1.43 0.42 -0.94
CA ASN A 305 -0.30 0.26 -1.85
C ASN A 305 0.91 1.13 -1.46
N GLY A 306 0.87 1.76 -0.28
CA GLY A 306 1.90 2.69 0.19
C GLY A 306 1.79 4.12 -0.35
N SER A 307 0.79 4.42 -1.20
CA SER A 307 0.49 5.76 -1.71
C SER A 307 -0.81 6.30 -1.12
N GLY A 308 -0.84 7.60 -0.80
CA GLY A 308 -2.05 8.36 -0.47
C GLY A 308 -2.45 9.33 -1.58
N ASP A 309 -1.84 9.23 -2.76
CA ASP A 309 -2.08 10.08 -3.93
C ASP A 309 -2.52 9.25 -5.15
N THR A 310 -3.42 8.29 -4.96
CA THR A 310 -3.94 7.47 -6.06
C THR A 310 -5.04 8.19 -6.84
N THR A 311 -5.39 7.69 -8.03
CA THR A 311 -6.56 8.17 -8.79
C THR A 311 -7.83 8.15 -7.93
N TYR A 312 -8.03 7.08 -7.16
CA TYR A 312 -9.16 6.97 -6.24
C TYR A 312 -9.14 8.09 -5.18
N ASP A 313 -7.98 8.39 -4.59
CA ASP A 313 -7.87 9.42 -3.55
C ASP A 313 -8.22 10.82 -4.10
N TYR A 314 -7.79 11.14 -5.33
CA TYR A 314 -8.18 12.40 -6.00
C TYR A 314 -9.67 12.45 -6.36
N ILE A 315 -10.28 11.31 -6.70
CA ILE A 315 -11.74 11.21 -6.89
C ILE A 315 -12.46 11.51 -5.58
N VAL A 316 -11.99 10.96 -4.46
CA VAL A 316 -12.57 11.21 -3.13
C VAL A 316 -12.49 12.70 -2.77
N VAL A 317 -11.38 13.38 -3.03
CA VAL A 317 -11.24 14.84 -2.84
C VAL A 317 -12.26 15.60 -3.69
N SER A 318 -12.42 15.21 -4.96
CA SER A 318 -13.38 15.82 -5.90
C SER A 318 -14.83 15.64 -5.44
N ILE A 319 -15.19 14.44 -4.99
CA ILE A 319 -16.50 14.14 -4.39
C ILE A 319 -16.72 15.00 -3.14
N GLY A 320 -15.73 15.06 -2.25
CA GLY A 320 -15.80 15.88 -1.03
C GLY A 320 -16.04 17.36 -1.34
N PHE A 321 -15.38 17.88 -2.37
CA PHE A 321 -15.59 19.25 -2.85
C PHE A 321 -17.02 19.47 -3.36
N LEU A 322 -17.52 18.58 -4.24
CA LEU A 322 -18.88 18.68 -4.79
C LEU A 322 -19.95 18.58 -3.69
N VAL A 323 -19.79 17.64 -2.76
CA VAL A 323 -20.68 17.49 -1.59
C VAL A 323 -20.67 18.76 -0.74
N ALA A 324 -19.52 19.39 -0.54
CA ALA A 324 -19.41 20.64 0.21
C ALA A 324 -20.07 21.82 -0.51
N VAL A 325 -19.91 21.95 -1.83
CA VAL A 325 -20.57 22.98 -2.64
C VAL A 325 -22.08 22.81 -2.61
N LEU A 326 -22.59 21.63 -2.99
CA LEU A 326 -24.02 21.35 -3.04
C LEU A 326 -24.65 21.45 -1.65
N GLY A 327 -24.01 20.88 -0.64
CA GLY A 327 -24.48 20.97 0.74
C GLY A 327 -24.48 22.40 1.28
N ALA A 328 -23.50 23.24 0.93
CA ALA A 328 -23.49 24.64 1.31
C ALA A 328 -24.62 25.44 0.64
N ILE A 329 -24.96 25.13 -0.61
CA ILE A 329 -26.11 25.72 -1.33
C ILE A 329 -27.42 25.32 -0.63
N ILE A 330 -27.64 24.02 -0.42
CA ILE A 330 -28.83 23.49 0.25
C ILE A 330 -28.97 24.12 1.64
N TRP A 331 -27.90 24.12 2.43
CA TRP A 331 -27.91 24.73 3.76
C TRP A 331 -28.19 26.24 3.69
N SER A 332 -27.66 26.95 2.71
CA SER A 332 -27.95 28.37 2.52
C SER A 332 -29.42 28.63 2.18
N VAL A 333 -30.07 27.73 1.45
CA VAL A 333 -31.50 27.80 1.12
C VAL A 333 -32.39 27.46 2.31
N LEU A 334 -32.02 26.46 3.12
CA LEU A 334 -32.83 26.02 4.26
C LEU A 334 -32.69 26.92 5.49
N ASP A 335 -31.49 27.46 5.75
CA ASP A 335 -31.18 28.25 6.95
C ASP A 335 -30.91 29.72 6.62
N ARG A 336 -31.86 30.35 5.91
CA ARG A 336 -31.75 31.75 5.44
C ARG A 336 -31.77 32.78 6.56
N LYS A 337 -32.49 32.48 7.66
CA LYS A 337 -32.74 33.42 8.77
C LYS A 337 -31.57 33.54 9.74
N ARG A 338 -30.69 32.54 9.84
CA ARG A 338 -29.60 32.54 10.81
C ARG A 338 -28.50 33.53 10.44
N THR A 339 -28.10 34.34 11.42
CA THR A 339 -27.15 35.45 11.24
C THR A 339 -25.70 35.04 11.49
N HIS A 340 -25.42 33.98 12.26
CA HIS A 340 -24.07 33.47 12.54
C HIS A 340 -24.05 32.00 12.96
N TYR A 341 -22.86 31.37 12.96
CA TYR A 341 -22.66 29.95 13.33
C TYR A 341 -21.57 29.72 14.39
N THR A 342 -21.36 30.68 15.29
CA THR A 342 -20.31 30.64 16.34
C THR A 342 -20.19 29.31 17.10
N LYS A 343 -21.30 28.68 17.50
CA LYS A 343 -21.29 27.36 18.17
C LYS A 343 -20.77 26.24 17.25
N MET A 344 -21.20 26.21 15.99
CA MET A 344 -20.75 25.19 15.04
C MET A 344 -19.31 25.42 14.62
N TYR A 345 -18.88 26.68 14.51
CA TYR A 345 -17.48 27.05 14.30
C TYR A 345 -16.57 26.58 15.45
N TYR A 346 -17.01 26.71 16.70
CA TYR A 346 -16.28 26.14 17.84
C TYR A 346 -16.08 24.62 17.68
N TRP A 347 -17.12 23.89 17.28
CA TRP A 347 -17.02 22.43 17.14
C TRP A 347 -16.19 22.01 15.92
N LEU A 348 -16.35 22.69 14.77
CA LEU A 348 -15.53 22.47 13.58
C LEU A 348 -14.04 22.66 13.89
N THR A 349 -13.68 23.82 14.45
CA THR A 349 -12.29 24.09 14.82
C THR A 349 -11.80 23.16 15.92
N THR A 350 -12.67 22.65 16.79
CA THR A 350 -12.31 21.58 17.73
C THR A 350 -11.97 20.29 16.99
N GLY A 351 -12.82 19.82 16.07
CA GLY A 351 -12.54 18.64 15.25
C GLY A 351 -11.21 18.77 14.50
N ILE A 352 -11.03 19.88 13.76
CA ILE A 352 -9.80 20.14 13.00
C ILE A 352 -8.55 20.12 13.91
N ARG A 353 -8.60 20.78 15.08
CA ARG A 353 -7.47 20.78 16.03
C ARG A 353 -7.10 19.39 16.51
N TYR A 354 -8.10 18.56 16.84
CA TYR A 354 -7.84 17.17 17.22
C TYR A 354 -7.33 16.34 16.05
N TYR A 355 -7.87 16.53 14.85
CA TYR A 355 -7.43 15.80 13.67
C TYR A 355 -5.97 16.11 13.32
N VAL A 356 -5.64 17.39 13.13
CA VAL A 356 -4.28 17.85 12.82
C VAL A 356 -3.32 17.51 13.96
N GLY A 357 -3.70 17.81 15.20
CA GLY A 357 -2.85 17.59 16.38
C GLY A 357 -2.54 16.11 16.61
N LEU A 358 -3.54 15.23 16.55
CA LEU A 358 -3.31 13.78 16.75
C LEU A 358 -2.55 13.15 15.60
N MET A 359 -2.80 13.56 14.36
CA MET A 359 -2.04 13.06 13.21
C MET A 359 -0.56 13.41 13.32
N LEU A 360 -0.23 14.66 13.64
CA LEU A 360 1.16 15.09 13.77
C LEU A 360 1.83 14.56 15.04
N ILE A 361 1.10 14.35 16.14
CA ILE A 361 1.65 13.60 17.28
C ILE A 361 2.03 12.19 16.83
N SER A 362 1.15 11.48 16.13
CA SER A 362 1.43 10.11 15.67
C SER A 362 2.65 10.07 14.74
N TYR A 363 2.68 10.92 13.70
CA TYR A 363 3.79 10.99 12.75
C TYR A 363 5.09 11.46 13.41
N GLY A 364 4.99 12.43 14.32
CA GLY A 364 6.13 12.99 15.03
C GLY A 364 6.77 11.97 15.96
N MET A 365 5.98 11.17 16.67
CA MET A 365 6.48 10.10 17.54
C MET A 365 7.28 9.04 16.78
N VAL A 366 6.82 8.65 15.58
CA VAL A 366 7.53 7.71 14.71
C VAL A 366 8.87 8.30 14.24
N LYS A 367 8.96 9.63 14.04
CA LYS A 367 10.21 10.33 13.71
C LYS A 367 11.14 10.47 14.90
N VAL A 368 10.62 10.77 16.09
CA VAL A 368 11.43 10.91 17.33
C VAL A 368 12.27 9.68 17.60
N ILE A 369 11.75 8.49 17.26
CA ILE A 369 12.45 7.21 17.46
C ILE A 369 13.13 6.68 16.18
N GLN A 370 13.29 7.52 15.15
CA GLN A 370 13.93 7.20 13.86
C GLN A 370 13.30 6.02 13.10
N LEU A 371 11.99 5.81 13.24
CA LEU A 371 11.28 4.72 12.57
C LEU A 371 10.73 5.15 11.20
N GLN A 372 10.40 6.43 11.02
CA GLN A 372 9.85 6.96 9.76
C GLN A 372 10.93 7.08 8.68
N PHE A 373 12.09 7.62 9.06
CA PHE A 373 13.28 7.72 8.22
C PHE A 373 14.42 6.95 8.91
N PRO A 374 14.53 5.64 8.67
CA PRO A 374 15.58 4.84 9.29
C PRO A 374 16.96 5.22 8.75
N SER A 375 18.00 4.91 9.53
CA SER A 375 19.39 5.03 9.08
C SER A 375 19.61 4.29 7.74
N PRO A 376 20.43 4.83 6.81
CA PRO A 376 20.66 4.24 5.51
C PRO A 376 21.04 2.77 5.60
N THR A 377 20.29 1.93 4.90
CA THR A 377 20.58 0.50 4.78
C THR A 377 21.87 0.27 3.97
N PHE A 378 22.48 -0.91 4.07
CA PHE A 378 23.67 -1.23 3.29
C PHE A 378 23.39 -1.13 1.80
N TYR A 379 22.18 -1.53 1.38
CA TYR A 379 21.78 -1.35 -0.01
C TYR A 379 21.83 0.13 -0.42
N ARG A 380 21.34 1.03 0.44
CA ARG A 380 21.32 2.47 0.12
C ARG A 380 22.73 3.05 0.07
N LEU A 381 23.63 2.58 0.94
CA LEU A 381 25.04 2.99 0.94
C LEU A 381 25.83 2.48 -0.27
N LEU A 382 25.42 1.33 -0.85
CA LEU A 382 26.01 0.75 -2.06
C LEU A 382 25.38 1.28 -3.35
N GLU A 383 24.24 1.97 -3.27
CA GLU A 383 23.53 2.50 -4.43
C GLU A 383 24.24 3.74 -4.97
N PRO A 384 24.59 3.77 -6.26
CA PRO A 384 25.14 4.98 -6.86
C PRO A 384 24.17 6.15 -6.70
N TYR A 385 24.70 7.35 -6.40
CA TYR A 385 23.88 8.53 -6.14
C TYR A 385 22.88 8.83 -7.28
N GLY A 386 23.32 8.69 -8.54
CA GLY A 386 22.48 8.92 -9.72
C GLY A 386 21.35 7.89 -9.95
N GLU A 387 21.37 6.75 -9.26
CA GLU A 387 20.32 5.72 -9.32
C GLU A 387 19.27 5.89 -8.20
N SER A 388 19.44 6.89 -7.33
CA SER A 388 18.49 7.19 -6.25
C SER A 388 17.22 7.82 -6.82
N SER A 389 16.06 7.21 -6.55
CA SER A 389 14.75 7.86 -6.76
C SER A 389 14.63 9.15 -5.90
N PRO A 390 13.81 10.14 -6.30
CA PRO A 390 13.59 11.36 -5.51
C PRO A 390 13.18 11.10 -4.05
N MET A 391 12.19 10.23 -3.83
CA MET A 391 11.76 9.84 -2.47
C MET A 391 12.88 9.11 -1.73
N GLY A 392 13.59 8.20 -2.40
CA GLY A 392 14.72 7.47 -1.82
C GLY A 392 15.84 8.39 -1.35
N LEU A 393 16.14 9.44 -2.12
CA LEU A 393 17.11 10.47 -1.77
C LEU A 393 16.66 11.23 -0.51
N ALA A 394 15.41 11.71 -0.49
CA ALA A 394 14.86 12.41 0.68
C ALA A 394 14.88 11.52 1.94
N TRP A 395 14.45 10.26 1.83
CA TRP A 395 14.46 9.32 2.95
C TRP A 395 15.87 9.06 3.49
N THR A 396 16.86 9.01 2.61
CA THR A 396 18.27 8.78 2.99
C THR A 396 18.86 10.01 3.65
N PHE A 397 18.64 11.19 3.07
CA PHE A 397 19.10 12.46 3.62
C PHE A 397 18.53 12.71 5.02
N LEU A 398 17.21 12.55 5.17
CA LEU A 398 16.52 12.73 6.43
C LEU A 398 16.92 11.62 7.42
N GLY A 399 16.96 10.36 6.96
CA GLY A 399 17.20 9.18 7.81
C GLY A 399 18.61 9.03 8.32
N PHE A 400 19.61 9.52 7.58
CA PHE A 400 21.01 9.51 8.00
C PHE A 400 21.25 10.25 9.32
N SER A 401 20.60 11.40 9.52
CA SER A 401 20.78 12.21 10.73
C SER A 401 19.71 11.89 11.77
N GLU A 402 20.10 11.16 12.82
CA GLU A 402 19.23 10.89 13.98
C GLU A 402 18.81 12.19 14.68
N GLY A 403 19.74 13.14 14.87
CA GLY A 403 19.44 14.44 15.47
C GLY A 403 18.43 15.24 14.66
N TYR A 404 18.52 15.22 13.32
CA TYR A 404 17.54 15.90 12.47
C TYR A 404 16.16 15.21 12.49
N ASN A 405 16.13 13.87 12.53
CA ASN A 405 14.88 13.12 12.76
C ASN A 405 14.18 13.53 14.04
N MET A 406 14.93 13.54 15.15
CA MET A 406 14.42 13.93 16.46
C MET A 406 13.91 15.37 16.45
N PHE A 407 14.66 16.30 15.85
CA PHE A 407 14.26 17.70 15.71
C PHE A 407 12.93 17.86 14.97
N MET A 408 12.78 17.23 13.79
CA MET A 408 11.53 17.25 13.03
C MET A 408 10.38 16.58 13.80
N GLY A 409 10.64 15.43 14.43
CA GLY A 409 9.65 14.70 15.22
C GLY A 409 9.11 15.51 16.39
N ILE A 410 10.01 16.19 17.14
CA ILE A 410 9.62 17.10 18.23
C ILE A 410 8.75 18.25 17.68
N ALA A 411 9.14 18.86 16.55
CA ALA A 411 8.37 19.93 15.93
C ALA A 411 6.95 19.49 15.53
N GLU A 412 6.77 18.23 15.10
CA GLU A 412 5.45 17.63 14.82
C GLU A 412 4.66 17.34 16.10
N VAL A 413 5.29 16.77 17.14
CA VAL A 413 4.64 16.51 18.43
C VAL A 413 4.13 17.80 19.09
N LEU A 414 4.83 18.93 18.89
CA LEU A 414 4.39 20.24 19.36
C LEU A 414 3.06 20.72 18.74
N ALA A 415 2.57 20.10 17.67
CA ALA A 415 1.21 20.32 17.19
C ALA A 415 0.14 19.97 18.26
N GLY A 416 0.48 19.17 19.26
CA GLY A 416 -0.36 18.93 20.45
C GLY A 416 -0.77 20.21 21.19
N LEU A 417 -0.01 21.30 21.05
CA LEU A 417 -0.36 22.63 21.57
C LEU A 417 -1.68 23.17 21.00
N LEU A 418 -2.10 22.72 19.81
CA LEU A 418 -3.42 23.03 19.23
C LEU A 418 -4.58 22.60 20.13
N LEU A 419 -4.39 21.52 20.89
CA LEU A 419 -5.44 20.95 21.75
C LEU A 419 -5.71 21.81 22.99
N PHE A 420 -4.83 22.77 23.30
CA PHE A 420 -4.95 23.67 24.43
C PHE A 420 -5.33 25.07 23.97
N ARG A 421 -6.50 25.57 24.42
CA ARG A 421 -7.05 26.85 23.97
C ARG A 421 -6.13 28.05 24.20
N ARG A 422 -5.24 27.99 25.19
CA ARG A 422 -4.30 29.08 25.53
C ARG A 422 -3.10 29.14 24.59
N THR A 423 -2.61 27.98 24.13
CA THR A 423 -1.43 27.87 23.26
C THR A 423 -1.80 27.67 21.79
N MET A 424 -3.10 27.70 21.45
CA MET A 424 -3.58 27.31 20.13
C MET A 424 -2.95 28.11 18.98
N THR A 425 -2.86 29.44 19.10
CA THR A 425 -2.26 30.27 18.04
C THR A 425 -0.77 29.96 17.86
N PHE A 426 -0.02 29.82 18.96
CA PHE A 426 1.39 29.43 18.92
C PHE A 426 1.59 28.03 18.33
N GLY A 427 0.77 27.06 18.78
CA GLY A 427 0.73 25.72 18.22
C GLY A 427 0.39 25.71 16.72
N ALA A 428 -0.51 26.58 16.26
CA ALA A 428 -0.86 26.70 14.85
C ALA A 428 0.28 27.27 13.99
N VAL A 429 1.08 28.21 14.51
CA VAL A 429 2.28 28.72 13.82
C VAL A 429 3.32 27.61 13.65
N ILE A 430 3.65 26.89 14.73
CA ILE A 430 4.59 25.75 14.67
C ILE A 430 4.06 24.68 13.71
N THR A 431 2.79 24.31 13.86
CA THR A 431 2.13 23.32 12.99
C THR A 431 2.19 23.73 11.52
N LEU A 432 1.99 25.02 11.22
CA LEU A 432 2.03 25.52 9.85
C LEU A 432 3.42 25.37 9.25
N MET A 433 4.46 25.79 9.98
CA MET A 433 5.84 25.63 9.53
C MET A 433 6.18 24.16 9.28
N THR A 434 5.82 23.29 10.20
CA THR A 434 6.09 21.85 10.10
C THR A 434 5.34 21.20 8.94
N THR A 435 4.02 21.44 8.82
CA THR A 435 3.20 20.86 7.75
C THR A 435 3.55 21.42 6.37
N MET A 436 3.95 22.69 6.27
CA MET A 436 4.47 23.26 5.04
C MET A 436 5.78 22.62 4.62
N ASN A 437 6.69 22.33 5.57
CA ASN A 437 7.92 21.60 5.26
C ASN A 437 7.63 20.17 4.77
N VAL A 438 6.74 19.45 5.46
CA VAL A 438 6.29 18.11 5.02
C VAL A 438 5.67 18.17 3.62
N MET A 439 4.79 19.15 3.36
CA MET A 439 4.20 19.37 2.04
C MET A 439 5.28 19.66 0.99
N ALA A 440 6.24 20.54 1.27
CA ALA A 440 7.33 20.86 0.35
C ALA A 440 8.16 19.62 0.00
N VAL A 441 8.56 18.82 0.99
CA VAL A 441 9.27 17.56 0.75
C VAL A 441 8.43 16.64 -0.15
N ASN A 442 7.12 16.55 0.08
CA ASN A 442 6.26 15.67 -0.71
C ASN A 442 6.15 16.08 -2.18
N TYR A 443 6.07 17.38 -2.46
CA TYR A 443 5.97 17.89 -3.83
C TYR A 443 7.32 17.87 -4.55
N PHE A 444 8.42 18.23 -3.86
CA PHE A 444 9.73 18.37 -4.50
C PHE A 444 10.53 17.06 -4.59
N PHE A 445 10.20 16.05 -3.79
CA PHE A 445 10.85 14.73 -3.80
C PHE A 445 9.88 13.60 -4.21
N ASP A 446 8.77 13.96 -4.86
CA ASP A 446 7.75 13.04 -5.35
C ASP A 446 7.32 11.96 -4.35
N VAL A 447 7.01 12.40 -3.13
CA VAL A 447 6.47 11.51 -2.09
C VAL A 447 4.97 11.43 -2.28
N PRO A 448 4.36 10.23 -2.33
CA PRO A 448 2.94 10.07 -2.63
C PRO A 448 2.03 10.31 -1.41
N VAL A 449 2.17 11.48 -0.76
CA VAL A 449 1.37 11.92 0.41
C VAL A 449 0.98 13.42 0.29
N LYS A 450 0.84 13.91 -0.95
CA LYS A 450 0.56 15.31 -1.31
C LYS A 450 -0.85 15.72 -0.89
N ILE A 451 -1.86 14.86 -1.07
CA ILE A 451 -3.25 15.15 -0.67
C ILE A 451 -3.33 15.45 0.83
N LEU A 452 -2.81 14.54 1.65
CA LEU A 452 -2.88 14.66 3.11
C LEU A 452 -2.13 15.90 3.60
N SER A 453 -0.88 16.07 3.18
CA SER A 453 -0.04 17.21 3.60
C SER A 453 -0.63 18.56 3.18
N THR A 454 -1.23 18.65 1.99
CA THR A 454 -1.94 19.85 1.53
C THR A 454 -3.16 20.16 2.40
N HIS A 455 -3.95 19.14 2.78
CA HIS A 455 -5.09 19.33 3.68
C HIS A 455 -4.65 19.79 5.08
N LEU A 456 -3.55 19.26 5.62
CA LEU A 456 -3.02 19.70 6.91
C LEU A 456 -2.61 21.18 6.88
N VAL A 457 -1.96 21.63 5.80
CA VAL A 457 -1.62 23.05 5.62
C VAL A 457 -2.89 23.91 5.54
N ILE A 458 -3.85 23.56 4.69
CA ILE A 458 -5.12 24.32 4.54
C ILE A 458 -5.90 24.37 5.86
N MET A 459 -6.00 23.25 6.57
CA MET A 459 -6.67 23.18 7.87
C MET A 459 -5.96 24.02 8.93
N THR A 460 -4.63 24.02 8.94
CA THR A 460 -3.83 24.82 9.87
C THR A 460 -3.95 26.31 9.56
N LEU A 461 -3.92 26.70 8.29
CA LEU A 461 -4.20 28.06 7.83
C LEU A 461 -5.62 28.48 8.22
N PHE A 462 -6.61 27.58 8.11
CA PHE A 462 -7.97 27.84 8.56
C PHE A 462 -8.04 28.10 10.07
N LEU A 463 -7.33 27.32 10.89
CA LEU A 463 -7.23 27.57 12.33
C LEU A 463 -6.54 28.91 12.65
N LEU A 464 -5.46 29.22 11.94
CA LEU A 464 -4.66 30.44 12.14
C LEU A 464 -5.37 31.69 11.60
N SER A 465 -6.26 31.55 10.60
CA SER A 465 -6.95 32.66 9.91
C SER A 465 -7.61 33.66 10.85
N ARG A 466 -8.07 33.19 12.01
CA ARG A 466 -8.69 34.00 13.07
C ARG A 466 -7.74 35.00 13.70
N ASP A 467 -6.49 34.62 13.94
CA ASP A 467 -5.48 35.45 14.59
C ASP A 467 -4.37 35.89 13.64
N ILE A 468 -4.43 35.53 12.35
CA ILE A 468 -3.36 35.79 11.37
C ILE A 468 -2.99 37.27 11.31
N LYS A 469 -3.97 38.18 11.35
CA LYS A 469 -3.69 39.63 11.36
C LYS A 469 -2.91 40.05 12.60
N LYS A 470 -3.23 39.48 13.77
CA LYS A 470 -2.54 39.77 15.03
C LYS A 470 -1.12 39.21 15.01
N VAL A 471 -0.93 38.01 14.46
CA VAL A 471 0.38 37.38 14.29
C VAL A 471 1.25 38.19 13.33
N MET A 472 0.71 38.62 12.18
CA MET A 472 1.46 39.44 11.22
C MET A 472 1.77 40.83 11.78
N LEU A 473 0.84 41.44 12.51
CA LEU A 473 1.10 42.71 13.21
C LEU A 473 2.25 42.56 14.21
N PHE A 474 2.27 41.47 14.98
CA PHE A 474 3.33 41.16 15.94
C PHE A 474 4.70 40.95 15.27
N LEU A 475 4.73 40.24 14.14
CA LEU A 475 5.98 39.82 13.49
C LEU A 475 6.59 40.90 12.57
N VAL A 476 5.74 41.71 11.92
CA VAL A 476 6.17 42.62 10.84
C VAL A 476 6.15 44.09 11.28
N THR A 477 5.44 44.43 12.36
CA THR A 477 5.32 45.81 12.81
C THR A 477 5.74 45.94 14.27
N ASP A 478 6.05 47.17 14.68
CA ASP A 478 6.34 47.59 16.06
C ASP A 478 5.05 47.93 16.85
N LYS A 479 3.88 47.79 16.23
CA LYS A 479 2.60 48.18 16.84
C LYS A 479 2.20 47.23 17.97
N PRO A 480 1.60 47.75 19.06
CA PRO A 480 1.07 46.91 20.12
C PRO A 480 -0.03 45.98 19.58
N VAL A 481 0.01 44.72 20.00
CA VAL A 481 -0.92 43.68 19.54
C VAL A 481 -1.94 43.39 20.63
N GLU A 482 -3.22 43.43 20.28
CA GLU A 482 -4.29 43.05 21.19
C GLU A 482 -4.20 41.59 21.63
N LYS A 483 -4.86 41.25 22.75
CA LYS A 483 -4.95 39.88 23.24
C LYS A 483 -5.42 38.92 22.14
N LEU A 484 -4.75 37.78 22.05
CA LEU A 484 -5.13 36.70 21.13
C LEU A 484 -6.59 36.28 21.37
N THR A 485 -7.29 35.96 20.30
CA THR A 485 -8.70 35.64 20.38
C THR A 485 -8.85 34.29 21.09
N LEU A 486 -9.70 34.18 22.12
CA LEU A 486 -10.01 32.88 22.74
C LEU A 486 -11.32 32.34 22.16
N ILE A 487 -11.33 31.12 21.60
CA ILE A 487 -12.60 30.51 21.18
C ILE A 487 -13.36 30.14 22.45
N LYS A 488 -14.38 30.94 22.78
CA LYS A 488 -15.24 30.71 23.93
C LYS A 488 -15.96 29.38 23.72
N ARG A 489 -15.84 28.49 24.71
CA ARG A 489 -16.58 27.23 24.73
C ARG A 489 -18.07 27.55 24.90
N PRO A 490 -18.98 26.88 24.16
CA PRO A 490 -20.41 27.01 24.41
C PRO A 490 -20.72 26.74 25.88
N GLN A 491 -21.75 27.41 26.42
CA GLN A 491 -22.24 27.08 27.76
C GLN A 491 -22.79 25.65 27.75
N LEU A 492 -22.22 24.79 28.59
CA LEU A 492 -22.57 23.38 28.74
C LEU A 492 -22.76 23.07 30.23
N LYS A 493 -23.56 22.04 30.54
CA LYS A 493 -23.73 21.55 31.91
C LYS A 493 -22.38 21.14 32.52
N LYS A 494 -22.20 21.32 33.84
CA LYS A 494 -20.94 21.02 34.55
C LYS A 494 -20.43 19.60 34.27
N GLY A 495 -21.30 18.58 34.34
CA GLY A 495 -20.93 17.19 34.05
C GLY A 495 -20.40 16.97 32.63
N VAL A 496 -21.02 17.60 31.62
CA VAL A 496 -20.56 17.53 30.21
C VAL A 496 -19.20 18.19 30.04
N ASN A 497 -18.96 19.31 30.75
CA ASN A 497 -17.66 19.97 30.73
C ASN A 497 -16.55 19.09 31.30
N ILE A 498 -16.82 18.46 32.45
CA ILE A 498 -15.90 17.53 33.11
C ILE A 498 -15.64 16.34 32.19
N GLY A 499 -16.69 15.67 31.69
CA GLY A 499 -16.57 14.51 30.82
C GLY A 499 -15.72 14.78 29.58
N LEU A 500 -15.91 15.91 28.91
CA LEU A 500 -15.09 16.30 27.75
C LEU A 500 -13.62 16.60 28.10
N ASN A 501 -13.34 17.11 29.32
CA ASN A 501 -11.96 17.30 29.77
C ASN A 501 -11.29 15.96 30.11
N VAL A 502 -12.02 15.04 30.75
CA VAL A 502 -11.56 13.67 31.01
C VAL A 502 -11.29 12.95 29.69
N PHE A 503 -12.22 13.04 28.74
CA PHE A 503 -12.06 12.47 27.40
C PHE A 503 -10.85 13.02 26.66
N LYS A 504 -10.63 14.34 26.70
CA LYS A 504 -9.40 14.96 26.18
C LYS A 504 -8.15 14.36 26.83
N GLY A 505 -8.15 14.22 28.17
CA GLY A 505 -7.04 13.65 28.92
C GLY A 505 -6.76 12.20 28.52
N ALA A 506 -7.81 11.38 28.40
CA ALA A 506 -7.72 9.99 27.96
C ALA A 506 -7.15 9.86 26.54
N ILE A 507 -7.61 10.68 25.59
CA ILE A 507 -7.07 10.73 24.23
C ILE A 507 -5.58 11.09 24.25
N LEU A 508 -5.19 12.08 25.05
CA LEU A 508 -3.79 12.51 25.14
C LEU A 508 -2.90 11.42 25.76
N ILE A 509 -3.37 10.75 26.82
CA ILE A 509 -2.67 9.63 27.45
C ILE A 509 -2.54 8.46 26.46
N TYR A 510 -3.59 8.18 25.69
CA TYR A 510 -3.53 7.15 24.66
C TYR A 510 -2.52 7.52 23.56
N ALA A 511 -2.62 8.72 22.99
CA ALA A 511 -1.77 9.14 21.87
C ALA A 511 -0.29 9.30 22.25
N LEU A 512 0.00 9.87 23.42
CA LEU A 512 1.37 10.13 23.88
C LEU A 512 1.97 8.97 24.68
N GLY A 513 1.14 8.18 25.36
CA GLY A 513 1.58 7.06 26.20
C GLY A 513 1.52 5.73 25.46
N PHE A 514 0.31 5.20 25.28
CA PHE A 514 0.12 3.88 24.66
C PHE A 514 0.62 3.84 23.21
N GLY A 515 0.24 4.82 22.39
CA GLY A 515 0.69 4.92 21.01
C GLY A 515 2.21 5.00 20.89
N PHE A 516 2.88 5.74 21.79
CA PHE A 516 4.34 5.79 21.82
C PHE A 516 4.97 4.45 22.23
N PHE A 517 4.39 3.77 23.21
CA PHE A 517 4.83 2.44 23.64
C PHE A 517 4.74 1.41 22.51
N GLU A 518 3.66 1.42 21.73
CA GLU A 518 3.53 0.57 20.53
C GLU A 518 4.63 0.87 19.50
N GLN A 519 4.97 2.15 19.28
CA GLN A 519 6.05 2.51 18.36
C GLN A 519 7.44 2.06 18.86
N LEU A 520 7.69 2.07 20.17
CA LEU A 520 8.90 1.47 20.74
C LEU A 520 8.97 -0.04 20.50
N GLY A 521 7.83 -0.73 20.55
CA GLY A 521 7.72 -2.13 20.13
C GLY A 521 8.09 -2.31 18.66
N ASN A 522 7.54 -1.46 17.77
CA ASN A 522 7.85 -1.50 16.34
C ASN A 522 9.32 -1.21 16.04
N LYS A 523 9.99 -0.36 16.83
CA LYS A 523 11.43 -0.07 16.68
C LYS A 523 12.29 -1.32 16.87
N LYS A 524 11.90 -2.23 17.77
CA LYS A 524 12.60 -3.52 17.99
C LYS A 524 12.40 -4.53 16.87
N ILE A 525 11.42 -4.32 15.99
CA ILE A 525 11.13 -5.22 14.87
C ILE A 525 11.69 -4.65 13.57
N TYR A 526 11.43 -3.37 13.31
CA TYR A 526 11.69 -2.72 12.01
C TYR A 526 12.76 -1.63 12.09
N GLY A 527 13.07 -1.11 13.28
CA GLY A 527 14.01 -0.01 13.48
C GLY A 527 15.47 -0.45 13.60
N THR A 528 16.28 0.44 14.18
CA THR A 528 17.71 0.25 14.49
C THR A 528 17.96 -0.75 15.60
N ASP A 529 16.96 -0.96 16.46
CA ASP A 529 17.04 -1.86 17.63
C ASP A 529 16.65 -3.30 17.26
N ALA A 530 16.34 -3.54 15.98
CA ALA A 530 16.07 -4.87 15.47
C ALA A 530 17.31 -5.76 15.57
N PRO A 531 17.15 -7.07 15.87
CA PRO A 531 18.27 -7.99 15.95
C PRO A 531 19.02 -8.05 14.62
N LYS A 532 20.35 -8.01 14.70
CA LYS A 532 21.24 -8.17 13.55
C LYS A 532 21.52 -9.66 13.31
N PRO A 533 21.58 -10.14 12.06
CA PRO A 533 22.00 -11.51 11.75
C PRO A 533 23.46 -11.75 12.15
N GLU A 534 23.84 -13.02 12.38
CA GLU A 534 25.23 -13.41 12.75
C GLU A 534 26.28 -12.99 11.70
N LEU A 535 25.88 -13.03 10.43
CA LEU A 535 26.71 -12.59 9.30
C LEU A 535 26.52 -11.10 8.96
N TYR A 536 26.07 -10.26 9.91
CA TYR A 536 25.79 -8.85 9.62
C TYR A 536 26.96 -8.13 8.93
N GLY A 537 26.67 -7.52 7.78
CA GLY A 537 27.65 -6.81 6.96
C GLY A 537 27.40 -6.96 5.46
N VAL A 538 28.25 -6.28 4.69
CA VAL A 538 28.36 -6.45 3.25
C VAL A 538 29.60 -7.29 2.97
N TYR A 539 29.49 -8.25 2.08
CA TYR A 539 30.61 -9.04 1.59
C TYR A 539 30.76 -8.79 0.09
N GLU A 540 31.73 -7.96 -0.27
CA GLU A 540 32.10 -7.65 -1.65
C GLU A 540 32.90 -8.82 -2.21
N VAL A 541 32.46 -9.36 -3.35
CA VAL A 541 33.11 -10.52 -3.96
C VAL A 541 34.33 -10.05 -4.75
N THR A 542 35.52 -10.52 -4.36
CA THR A 542 36.79 -10.11 -4.95
C THR A 542 37.29 -11.08 -6.01
N ASN A 543 36.89 -12.36 -5.92
CA ASN A 543 37.28 -13.40 -6.86
C ASN A 543 36.15 -14.43 -7.04
N TYR A 544 36.05 -14.99 -8.25
CA TYR A 544 35.13 -16.07 -8.60
C TYR A 544 35.85 -17.27 -9.18
N VAL A 545 35.45 -18.45 -8.74
CA VAL A 545 35.82 -19.73 -9.32
C VAL A 545 34.55 -20.50 -9.65
N ILE A 546 34.34 -20.81 -10.93
CA ILE A 546 33.21 -21.62 -11.43
C ILE A 546 33.77 -22.91 -12.00
N ASN A 547 33.34 -24.05 -11.46
CA ASN A 547 33.76 -25.39 -11.91
C ASN A 547 35.30 -25.57 -11.97
N GLY A 548 36.03 -24.86 -11.11
CA GLY A 548 37.51 -24.87 -11.05
C GLY A 548 38.19 -23.75 -11.84
N ASP A 549 37.47 -23.06 -12.74
CA ASP A 549 38.02 -21.97 -13.54
C ASP A 549 37.84 -20.62 -12.86
N THR A 550 38.93 -19.86 -12.75
CA THR A 550 38.89 -18.51 -12.19
C THR A 550 38.33 -17.54 -13.23
N ILE A 551 37.20 -16.90 -12.92
CA ILE A 551 36.52 -15.99 -13.84
C ILE A 551 36.99 -14.56 -13.59
N VAL A 552 37.60 -13.97 -14.61
CA VAL A 552 38.09 -12.57 -14.60
C VAL A 552 37.23 -11.61 -15.44
N ASP A 553 36.33 -12.09 -16.30
CA ASP A 553 35.40 -11.25 -17.07
C ASP A 553 34.02 -11.17 -16.39
N TYR A 554 33.74 -10.02 -15.80
CA TYR A 554 32.65 -9.79 -14.84
C TYR A 554 31.27 -9.50 -15.46
N LYS A 555 31.00 -9.92 -16.70
CA LYS A 555 29.75 -9.58 -17.42
C LYS A 555 28.62 -10.61 -17.30
N ASP A 556 28.82 -11.71 -16.59
CA ASP A 556 27.78 -12.73 -16.43
C ASP A 556 26.68 -12.29 -15.42
N ASN A 557 25.43 -12.35 -15.88
CA ASN A 557 24.22 -12.03 -15.11
C ASN A 557 23.98 -12.96 -13.89
N ARG A 558 24.76 -14.03 -13.75
CA ARG A 558 24.73 -14.97 -12.62
C ARG A 558 25.66 -14.54 -11.49
N LEU A 559 26.69 -13.73 -11.76
CA LEU A 559 27.73 -13.37 -10.80
C LEU A 559 27.25 -12.31 -9.80
N TRP A 560 27.56 -12.52 -8.52
CA TRP A 560 27.22 -11.61 -7.45
C TRP A 560 28.36 -10.61 -7.25
N LYS A 561 28.02 -9.33 -7.06
CA LYS A 561 28.96 -8.28 -6.69
C LYS A 561 29.07 -8.15 -5.17
N ASN A 562 27.92 -8.12 -4.49
CA ASN A 562 27.84 -7.98 -3.04
C ASN A 562 26.80 -8.94 -2.46
N ILE A 563 27.16 -9.57 -1.35
CA ILE A 563 26.27 -10.36 -0.49
C ILE A 563 26.01 -9.54 0.76
N VAL A 564 24.76 -9.18 1.02
CA VAL A 564 24.38 -8.22 2.06
C VAL A 564 23.47 -8.88 3.08
N PHE A 565 23.98 -9.06 4.30
CA PHE A 565 23.23 -9.54 5.44
C PHE A 565 22.93 -8.37 6.38
N GLU A 566 21.70 -7.86 6.35
CA GLU A 566 21.30 -6.71 7.17
C GLU A 566 20.14 -7.02 8.12
N ARG A 567 19.23 -7.92 7.74
CA ARG A 567 18.06 -8.31 8.53
C ARG A 567 18.01 -9.82 8.71
N VAL A 568 17.64 -10.26 9.91
CA VAL A 568 17.46 -11.69 10.23
C VAL A 568 16.46 -12.33 9.26
N GLY A 569 16.80 -13.51 8.75
CA GLY A 569 15.94 -14.27 7.85
C GLY A 569 15.94 -13.81 6.39
N SER A 570 16.79 -12.85 6.02
CA SER A 570 16.93 -12.39 4.63
C SER A 570 18.35 -12.01 4.26
N VAL A 571 18.70 -12.24 3.01
CA VAL A 571 19.95 -11.78 2.39
C VAL A 571 19.61 -11.08 1.07
N GLN A 572 20.30 -9.98 0.81
CA GLN A 572 20.22 -9.28 -0.46
C GLN A 572 21.50 -9.55 -1.26
N ILE A 573 21.31 -9.85 -2.54
CA ILE A 573 22.38 -10.02 -3.51
C ILE A 573 22.32 -8.89 -4.54
N ASN A 574 23.41 -8.15 -4.65
CA ASN A 574 23.62 -7.22 -5.76
C ASN A 574 24.47 -7.94 -6.80
N LYS A 575 23.97 -8.06 -8.03
CA LYS A 575 24.65 -8.74 -9.13
C LYS A 575 25.56 -7.78 -9.92
N MET A 576 26.47 -8.33 -10.70
CA MET A 576 27.38 -7.53 -11.55
C MET A 576 26.64 -6.68 -12.58
N ASN A 577 25.50 -7.16 -13.09
CA ASN A 577 24.63 -6.45 -14.03
C ASN A 577 23.71 -5.41 -13.38
N LYS A 578 24.00 -4.97 -12.15
CA LYS A 578 23.20 -4.05 -11.32
C LYS A 578 21.83 -4.60 -10.87
N GLN A 579 21.42 -5.82 -11.25
CA GLN A 579 20.19 -6.41 -10.74
C GLN A 579 20.31 -6.74 -9.26
N ARG A 580 19.18 -6.65 -8.57
CA ARG A 580 19.04 -6.97 -7.15
C ARG A 580 18.18 -8.22 -7.00
N SER A 581 18.58 -9.10 -6.09
CA SER A 581 17.80 -10.29 -5.74
C SER A 581 17.75 -10.44 -4.23
N PHE A 582 16.61 -10.89 -3.71
CA PHE A 582 16.39 -11.08 -2.28
C PHE A 582 16.07 -12.55 -2.04
N TYR A 583 16.79 -13.17 -1.12
CA TYR A 583 16.55 -14.55 -0.70
C TYR A 583 16.11 -14.53 0.76
N ARG A 584 15.14 -15.40 1.08
CA ARG A 584 14.90 -15.76 2.48
C ARG A 584 16.06 -16.65 2.92
N THR A 585 16.48 -16.54 4.17
CA THR A 585 17.58 -17.35 4.70
C THR A 585 17.19 -18.09 5.96
N GLU A 586 17.62 -19.34 6.08
CA GLU A 586 17.66 -20.08 7.34
C GLU A 586 19.11 -20.43 7.63
N MET A 587 19.57 -20.07 8.81
CA MET A 587 20.95 -20.27 9.22
C MET A 587 21.04 -21.48 10.13
N ASP A 588 21.99 -22.36 9.85
CA ASP A 588 22.41 -23.41 10.77
C ASP A 588 23.71 -22.95 11.44
N SER A 589 23.59 -22.45 12.68
CA SER A 589 24.71 -21.94 13.46
C SER A 589 25.72 -23.02 13.86
N THR A 590 25.39 -24.31 13.68
CA THR A 590 26.29 -25.42 14.02
C THR A 590 27.14 -25.90 12.85
N THR A 591 26.72 -25.66 11.60
CA THR A 591 27.38 -26.22 10.41
C THR A 591 28.04 -25.20 9.47
N GLN A 592 28.03 -23.90 9.81
CA GLN A 592 28.48 -22.81 8.92
C GLN A 592 27.82 -22.87 7.54
N LYS A 593 26.51 -23.17 7.53
CA LYS A 593 25.68 -23.24 6.34
C LYS A 593 24.50 -22.29 6.46
N VAL A 594 24.13 -21.70 5.33
CA VAL A 594 22.91 -20.90 5.20
C VAL A 594 22.10 -21.43 4.03
N LYS A 595 20.83 -21.73 4.25
CA LYS A 595 19.90 -22.07 3.17
C LYS A 595 19.38 -20.81 2.53
N PHE A 596 19.57 -20.66 1.21
CA PHE A 596 19.06 -19.53 0.44
C PHE A 596 17.84 -19.98 -0.35
N PHE A 597 16.66 -19.49 0.00
CA PHE A 597 15.42 -19.84 -0.69
C PHE A 597 15.15 -18.85 -1.84
N ALA A 598 15.14 -19.34 -3.08
CA ALA A 598 14.93 -18.52 -4.28
C ALA A 598 13.48 -18.02 -4.41
N SER A 599 12.53 -18.75 -3.82
CA SER A 599 11.13 -18.36 -3.73
C SER A 599 10.68 -18.24 -2.28
N ARG A 600 10.00 -17.14 -1.92
CA ARG A 600 9.31 -17.02 -0.62
C ARG A 600 8.16 -18.02 -0.45
N ARG A 601 7.74 -18.67 -1.54
CA ARG A 601 6.56 -19.51 -1.60
C ARG A 601 6.87 -21.00 -1.75
N ASN A 602 8.10 -21.38 -2.11
CA ASN A 602 8.49 -22.79 -2.23
C ASN A 602 9.62 -23.09 -1.23
N PRO A 603 9.36 -23.85 -0.16
CA PRO A 603 10.37 -24.21 0.83
C PRO A 603 11.41 -25.21 0.32
N GLU A 604 11.17 -25.89 -0.81
CA GLU A 604 12.11 -26.85 -1.38
C GLU A 604 13.02 -26.22 -2.46
N ASP A 605 12.71 -25.00 -2.91
CA ASP A 605 13.54 -24.24 -3.85
C ASP A 605 14.60 -23.42 -3.11
N TYR A 606 15.59 -24.15 -2.56
CA TYR A 606 16.75 -23.58 -1.91
C TYR A 606 18.07 -24.19 -2.40
N PHE A 607 19.15 -23.47 -2.15
CA PHE A 607 20.50 -24.01 -2.26
C PHE A 607 21.27 -23.74 -0.97
N ASP A 608 22.17 -24.66 -0.64
CA ASP A 608 23.06 -24.51 0.50
C ASP A 608 24.20 -23.56 0.12
N PHE A 609 24.32 -22.49 0.91
CA PHE A 609 25.43 -21.56 0.88
C PHE A 609 26.37 -21.90 2.03
N ASN A 610 27.46 -22.59 1.71
CA ASN A 610 28.50 -22.92 2.67
C ASN A 610 29.45 -21.73 2.76
N TYR A 611 29.91 -21.43 3.97
CA TYR A 611 30.86 -20.35 4.18
C TYR A 611 31.95 -20.70 5.17
N THR A 612 33.06 -19.99 5.06
CA THR A 612 34.11 -19.93 6.08
C THR A 612 34.34 -18.47 6.40
N LYS A 613 34.00 -18.09 7.64
CA LYS A 613 34.10 -16.70 8.11
C LYS A 613 35.43 -16.49 8.84
N THR A 614 36.13 -15.42 8.48
CA THR A 614 37.20 -14.82 9.28
C THR A 614 36.74 -13.44 9.79
N GLU A 615 37.61 -12.69 10.44
CA GLU A 615 37.27 -11.31 10.85
C GLU A 615 36.94 -10.40 9.64
N ASN A 616 37.67 -10.54 8.53
CA ASN A 616 37.61 -9.63 7.39
C ASN A 616 37.06 -10.25 6.10
N THR A 617 36.84 -11.56 6.07
CA THR A 617 36.40 -12.27 4.87
C THR A 617 35.29 -13.27 5.17
N LEU A 618 34.48 -13.54 4.15
CA LEU A 618 33.54 -14.66 4.12
C LEU A 618 33.76 -15.39 2.80
N ASN A 619 34.56 -16.44 2.84
CA ASN A 619 34.76 -17.28 1.67
C ASN A 619 33.54 -18.18 1.54
N PHE A 620 33.03 -18.36 0.34
CA PHE A 620 31.80 -19.12 0.12
C PHE A 620 31.94 -20.16 -0.98
N ASN A 621 31.11 -21.17 -0.91
CA ASN A 621 30.80 -22.05 -2.02
C ASN A 621 29.32 -22.45 -2.01
N TYR A 622 28.76 -22.66 -3.19
CA TYR A 622 27.42 -23.20 -3.37
C TYR A 622 27.30 -23.88 -4.73
N ILE A 623 26.25 -24.69 -4.89
CA ILE A 623 25.92 -25.33 -6.16
C ILE A 623 24.69 -24.64 -6.73
N TYR A 624 24.76 -24.21 -7.99
CA TYR A 624 23.62 -23.62 -8.69
C TYR A 624 23.49 -24.21 -10.09
N LYS A 625 22.37 -24.88 -10.36
CA LYS A 625 22.09 -25.53 -11.65
C LYS A 625 23.25 -26.41 -12.16
N ASN A 626 23.84 -27.21 -11.26
CA ASN A 626 25.01 -28.08 -11.47
C ASN A 626 26.37 -27.38 -11.60
N ASP A 627 26.43 -26.04 -11.59
CA ASP A 627 27.69 -25.31 -11.49
C ASP A 627 28.13 -25.22 -10.03
N THR A 628 29.38 -25.58 -9.75
CA THR A 628 30.03 -25.31 -8.46
C THR A 628 30.61 -23.90 -8.49
N ILE A 629 30.06 -23.01 -7.67
CA ILE A 629 30.47 -21.62 -7.61
C ILE A 629 31.12 -21.38 -6.25
N SER A 630 32.32 -20.80 -6.27
CA SER A 630 33.00 -20.37 -5.05
C SER A 630 33.67 -19.01 -5.24
N GLY A 631 33.98 -18.36 -4.13
CA GLY A 631 34.59 -17.04 -4.17
C GLY A 631 35.14 -16.59 -2.83
N GLN A 632 36.02 -15.59 -2.91
CA GLN A 632 36.52 -14.85 -1.75
C GLN A 632 35.80 -13.52 -1.66
N THR A 633 35.66 -13.01 -0.43
CA THR A 633 35.03 -11.73 -0.20
C THR A 633 35.85 -10.85 0.74
N LYS A 634 35.62 -9.55 0.62
CA LYS A 634 36.01 -8.55 1.60
C LYS A 634 34.77 -8.10 2.37
N ARG A 635 34.83 -8.15 3.70
CA ARG A 635 33.77 -7.63 4.57
C ARG A 635 33.85 -6.10 4.63
N LEU A 636 32.69 -5.45 4.54
CA LEU A 636 32.48 -4.03 4.81
C LEU A 636 31.36 -3.90 5.86
N ASP A 637 31.54 -2.97 6.79
CA ASP A 637 30.54 -2.51 7.74
C ASP A 637 30.14 -1.06 7.44
N LYS A 638 29.25 -0.48 8.26
CA LYS A 638 28.77 0.90 8.07
C LYS A 638 29.93 1.90 8.15
N ASP A 639 30.95 1.64 8.96
CA ASP A 639 32.08 2.55 9.16
C ASP A 639 33.06 2.57 7.95
N ASP A 640 32.93 1.63 7.01
CA ASP A 640 33.67 1.66 5.75
C ASP A 640 33.11 2.67 4.74
N PHE A 641 31.90 3.18 4.97
CA PHE A 641 31.26 4.17 4.10
C PHE A 641 31.49 5.59 4.61
N LEU A 642 31.92 6.47 3.69
CA LEU A 642 32.22 7.88 4.00
C LEU A 642 31.05 8.63 4.66
N LEU A 643 29.82 8.31 4.25
CA LEU A 643 28.62 8.95 4.78
C LEU A 643 28.50 8.73 6.29
N THR A 644 28.83 7.54 6.78
CA THR A 644 28.57 7.08 8.15
C THR A 644 29.77 7.16 9.08
N ASN A 645 31.00 7.35 8.57
CA ASN A 645 32.23 7.24 9.37
C ASN A 645 32.83 8.56 9.88
N ARG A 646 32.33 9.72 9.45
CA ARG A 646 32.93 11.03 9.77
C ARG A 646 32.62 11.53 11.19
N GLY A 647 31.46 11.16 11.75
CA GLY A 647 30.98 11.66 13.03
C GLY A 647 30.75 13.19 13.09
N PHE A 648 30.49 13.70 14.29
CA PHE A 648 30.31 15.13 14.56
C PHE A 648 31.66 15.84 14.81
N ASN A 649 31.85 17.01 14.22
CA ASN A 649 33.09 17.79 14.34
C ASN A 649 32.75 19.26 14.67
N TRP A 650 33.22 19.76 15.81
CA TRP A 650 33.03 21.17 16.21
C TRP A 650 33.82 22.14 15.33
N ILE A 651 35.07 21.79 15.03
CA ILE A 651 35.99 22.60 14.23
C ILE A 651 36.24 21.85 12.92
N SER A 652 36.04 22.52 11.79
CA SER A 652 36.39 22.02 10.47
C SER A 652 37.14 23.12 9.74
N GLU A 653 38.48 23.04 9.72
CA GLU A 653 39.36 24.03 9.09
C GLU A 653 39.03 24.25 7.60
N ARG A 654 38.45 23.23 6.94
CA ARG A 654 37.87 23.31 5.60
C ARG A 654 36.58 22.50 5.52
N PRO A 655 35.58 22.92 4.72
CA PRO A 655 34.39 22.10 4.45
C PRO A 655 34.77 20.75 3.85
N PHE A 656 34.19 19.67 4.38
CA PHE A 656 34.42 18.31 3.89
C PHE A 656 33.31 17.91 2.91
N ASN A 657 33.52 18.20 1.62
CA ASN A 657 32.58 17.91 0.53
C ASN A 657 33.30 17.04 -0.51
N ARG A 658 32.93 15.76 -0.63
CA ARG A 658 33.60 14.75 -1.47
C ARG A 658 32.60 13.93 -2.26
#